data_AF-A0A844I1B8-F1
#
_entry.id   AF-A0A844I1B8-F1
#
_cell.length_a   1.000
_cell.length_b   1.000
_cell.length_c   1.000
_cell.angle_alpha   90.00
_cell.angle_beta   90.00
_cell.angle_gamma   90.00
#
_symmetry.space_group_name_H-M   'P 1'
#
loop_
_entity.id
_entity.type
_entity.pdbx_description
1 polymer ?
#
loop_
_entity_poly.entity_id
_entity_poly.type
_entity_poly.pdbx_seq_one_letter_code
_entity_poly.pdbx_strand_id
1 'polypeptide(L)'
;MANHQEQHSTAFGFFKGLIRYRWVSLIGAALVIGGLGSQLGKLTKNTEADAFIDSNEPALVYRSAVEDTFNLKDPLVIAIQNEGQQGIYNPKSLELVNWLSDQLTAVPNIDPQGITSLATESNIQGDTYGMEVREFLDGPLNDDHIEWIKTSIENFPLYRGSLVAANGSMTLIVAELLDQQKAELTYQAVMQLIEDAPKGENEIHVAGEGAIAGYLSEYIDSDARRLNPFAGLIITIVLIAAFFSMRAAIVPNLIVAGTVAGTLGAMAVAGAEFYVITNGLIVCMIGIAVADSIHIFSEYYEAQAADSTLSQVDAISLAMARMWRPVCLTTLTTAAGFLALYPTNDMPPLQYFGIFGAFAVVIAGALTLFVTPVLLSFVRARPSRLFRRHGSQPSKRSLARVLGNISLTHPRKILVSGALIAGLAVFGAVNVVVNEERIENFQPHEPIYIADKTINASMDGTYYLDVVIETPDSEGIYDPSVLRAISKLQVFLERQPEIYGTSSIADYIKQMYKAVNEDDPAFYALPDDRNLVAQLFLLYTASGDPTDFEEQVDSRRQTALVRANLKTGSYQVSRSLIPRLEAYLASEFDGEVSAQISGRINVDYHWIDGIAETHLNSVIVSFLAVFLMAALLFRSMVGGIMAAIPVGLSILVIYAVMGFKGIWLGVGTSMFAAIAIGLSVDFAIHTIDRLRGALSLPDNGSKAERLDRVFESTGRALWFNLLAVALGFGVLMTSQVPPLVNFGMLVALSVSVAFFASLLLLPAFTLVFRPSFMLGKAGSFWKTGMILLALVAAAAITSKALAEEHPPTPDEIIQKMNSRPEGVAVQRDMVITMTDRRGNAREEHTRAFRRYFGDTKKTVIFYTAPGTVAGTAFLTWDYADQSVDDDQWLYLPALRKVRRISASDRGDYFLGTDFTYEEIKKESKIAAEDYAFSLLGEEIVEGNHTWMVEATPVDSEVSKALGYGRVLLRVDSTLWIPRLTEYWDVNGNFLKTVRARGIENIDGIWAITDIEAANQKTGHSTRIQFENTDYSASVPPRLFEQNALKRGY
;
A
#
# COMPACT_ATOMS: atom_id res chain seq x y z
N MET A 1 -60.00 9.32 21.37
CA MET A 1 -59.47 8.70 22.60
C MET A 1 -57.97 8.38 22.50
N ALA A 2 -57.47 7.66 21.49
CA ALA A 2 -56.04 7.27 21.41
C ALA A 2 -55.04 8.43 21.60
N ASN A 3 -55.14 9.52 20.83
CA ASN A 3 -54.25 10.70 20.97
C ASN A 3 -54.21 11.27 22.40
N HIS A 4 -55.32 11.19 23.15
CA HIS A 4 -55.41 11.66 24.53
C HIS A 4 -54.58 10.79 25.50
N GLN A 5 -54.43 9.48 25.24
CA GLN A 5 -53.56 8.63 26.06
C GLN A 5 -52.07 8.87 25.78
N GLU A 6 -51.69 9.16 24.53
CA GLU A 6 -50.30 9.43 24.17
C GLU A 6 -49.81 10.79 24.71
N GLN A 7 -50.68 11.81 24.75
CA GLN A 7 -50.42 13.11 25.38
C GLN A 7 -50.16 13.02 26.91
N HIS A 8 -50.53 11.91 27.55
CA HIS A 8 -50.22 11.62 28.95
C HIS A 8 -49.08 10.60 29.13
N SER A 9 -48.34 10.27 28.06
CA SER A 9 -47.19 9.36 28.13
C SER A 9 -45.94 10.04 28.71
N THR A 10 -45.09 9.27 29.38
CA THR A 10 -43.78 9.73 29.88
C THR A 10 -42.86 10.22 28.75
N ALA A 11 -42.93 9.61 27.57
CA ALA A 11 -42.18 10.04 26.39
C ALA A 11 -42.62 11.43 25.91
N PHE A 12 -43.92 11.70 25.83
CA PHE A 12 -44.45 13.03 25.49
C PHE A 12 -43.97 14.10 26.49
N GLY A 13 -44.02 13.80 27.78
CA GLY A 13 -43.48 14.67 28.84
C GLY A 13 -41.98 14.94 28.68
N PHE A 14 -41.19 13.91 28.35
CA PHE A 14 -39.75 14.03 28.10
C PHE A 14 -39.44 14.96 26.92
N PHE A 15 -40.03 14.73 25.74
CA PHE A 15 -39.76 15.57 24.56
C PHE A 15 -40.26 17.01 24.73
N LYS A 16 -41.37 17.21 25.45
CA LYS A 16 -41.83 18.56 25.82
C LYS A 16 -40.86 19.27 26.78
N GLY A 17 -40.22 18.53 27.68
CA GLY A 17 -39.11 19.01 28.51
C GLY A 17 -37.85 19.34 27.70
N LEU A 18 -37.45 18.48 26.78
CA LEU A 18 -36.31 18.67 25.88
C LEU A 18 -36.45 19.98 25.07
N ILE A 19 -37.63 20.23 24.49
CA ILE A 19 -37.92 21.47 23.73
C ILE A 19 -37.90 22.71 24.65
N ARG A 20 -38.25 22.58 25.95
CA ARG A 20 -38.13 23.68 26.93
C ARG A 20 -36.67 24.05 27.19
N TYR A 21 -35.77 23.07 27.27
CA TYR A 21 -34.33 23.27 27.53
C TYR A 21 -33.46 23.30 26.26
N ARG A 22 -34.08 23.46 25.08
CA ARG A 22 -33.50 23.35 23.74
C ARG A 22 -32.10 23.94 23.51
N TRP A 23 -31.76 25.07 24.13
CA TRP A 23 -30.42 25.66 24.01
C TRP A 23 -29.33 24.76 24.63
N VAL A 24 -29.61 24.11 25.76
CA VAL A 24 -28.66 23.18 26.40
C VAL A 24 -28.39 21.98 25.50
N SER A 25 -29.43 21.39 24.91
CA SER A 25 -29.32 20.26 23.98
C SER A 25 -28.56 20.63 22.70
N LEU A 26 -28.83 21.81 22.14
CA LEU A 26 -28.18 22.26 20.91
C LEU A 26 -26.71 22.66 21.15
N ILE A 27 -26.40 23.33 22.26
CA ILE A 27 -25.01 23.66 22.64
C ILE A 27 -24.23 22.38 22.97
N GLY A 28 -24.83 21.43 23.71
CA GLY A 28 -24.20 20.14 24.00
C GLY A 28 -23.86 19.35 22.74
N ALA A 29 -24.81 19.24 21.80
CA ALA A 29 -24.56 18.59 20.51
C ALA A 29 -23.50 19.33 19.68
N ALA A 30 -23.53 20.66 19.63
CA ALA A 30 -22.55 21.47 18.91
C ALA A 30 -21.13 21.35 19.51
N LEU A 31 -20.99 21.22 20.83
CA LEU A 31 -19.70 20.99 21.49
C LEU A 31 -19.14 19.60 21.19
N VAL A 32 -19.99 18.56 21.19
CA VAL A 32 -19.55 17.19 20.86
C VAL A 32 -19.17 17.06 19.38
N ILE A 33 -20.04 17.49 18.47
CA ILE A 33 -19.77 17.46 17.01
C ILE A 33 -18.59 18.36 16.66
N GLY A 34 -18.53 19.58 17.21
CA GLY A 34 -17.44 20.52 16.96
C GLY A 34 -16.10 20.06 17.53
N GLY A 35 -16.12 19.41 18.70
CA GLY A 35 -14.93 18.78 19.30
C GLY A 35 -14.37 17.69 18.42
N LEU A 36 -15.20 16.71 18.01
CA LEU A 36 -14.78 15.63 17.11
C LEU A 36 -14.36 16.17 15.73
N GLY A 37 -15.22 16.99 15.11
CA GLY A 37 -14.98 17.58 13.79
C GLY A 37 -13.73 18.48 13.72
N SER A 38 -13.26 19.03 14.84
CA SER A 38 -11.99 19.77 14.88
C SER A 38 -10.76 18.92 14.55
N GLN A 39 -10.86 17.59 14.64
CA GLN A 39 -9.75 16.66 14.39
C GLN A 39 -9.71 16.14 12.94
N LEU A 40 -10.66 16.52 12.07
CA LEU A 40 -10.73 16.05 10.67
C LEU A 40 -9.41 16.21 9.90
N GLY A 41 -8.65 17.29 10.17
CA GLY A 41 -7.34 17.53 9.55
C GLY A 41 -6.19 16.63 10.03
N LYS A 42 -6.47 15.59 10.83
CA LYS A 42 -5.52 14.56 11.26
C LYS A 42 -5.83 13.16 10.70
N LEU A 43 -6.87 13.05 9.87
CA LEU A 43 -7.26 11.77 9.28
C LEU A 43 -6.21 11.34 8.25
N THR A 44 -5.49 10.26 8.52
CA THR A 44 -4.56 9.63 7.57
C THR A 44 -5.36 8.88 6.50
N LYS A 45 -4.89 8.92 5.25
CA LYS A 45 -5.34 8.00 4.20
C LYS A 45 -4.40 6.79 4.20
N ASN A 46 -4.90 5.63 3.79
CA ASN A 46 -4.03 4.54 3.34
C ASN A 46 -4.61 3.93 2.05
N THR A 47 -3.74 3.72 1.06
CA THR A 47 -4.03 3.22 -0.30
C THR A 47 -3.20 2.01 -0.69
N GLU A 48 -2.38 1.48 0.23
CA GLU A 48 -1.56 0.29 0.06
C GLU A 48 -2.43 -0.97 -0.08
N ALA A 49 -1.91 -1.98 -0.76
CA ALA A 49 -2.58 -3.28 -0.90
C ALA A 49 -2.68 -4.00 0.45
N ASP A 50 -1.56 -4.06 1.17
CA ASP A 50 -1.36 -4.86 2.38
C ASP A 50 -2.14 -4.31 3.57
N ALA A 51 -2.52 -3.03 3.54
CA ALA A 51 -3.41 -2.42 4.52
C ALA A 51 -4.86 -2.97 4.50
N PHE A 52 -5.20 -3.81 3.51
CA PHE A 52 -6.44 -4.59 3.50
C PHE A 52 -6.30 -5.99 4.12
N ILE A 53 -5.08 -6.39 4.50
CA ILE A 53 -4.72 -7.70 5.06
C ILE A 53 -4.52 -7.53 6.58
N ASP A 54 -4.67 -8.61 7.37
CA ASP A 54 -4.29 -8.57 8.79
C ASP A 54 -2.75 -8.58 8.92
N SER A 55 -2.18 -7.72 9.78
CA SER A 55 -0.73 -7.58 9.93
C SER A 55 -0.04 -8.78 10.61
N ASN A 56 -0.81 -9.81 11.00
CA ASN A 56 -0.30 -11.09 11.50
C ASN A 56 -0.39 -12.21 10.46
N GLU A 57 -0.87 -11.94 9.24
CA GLU A 57 -1.00 -12.93 8.16
C GLU A 57 0.37 -13.50 7.75
N PRO A 58 0.64 -14.81 7.89
CA PRO A 58 1.97 -15.37 7.68
C PRO A 58 2.58 -15.09 6.31
N ALA A 59 1.77 -15.06 5.24
CA ALA A 59 2.26 -14.74 3.90
C ALA A 59 2.78 -13.29 3.80
N LEU A 60 2.09 -12.33 4.43
CA LEU A 60 2.50 -10.93 4.46
C LEU A 60 3.74 -10.74 5.35
N VAL A 61 3.75 -11.32 6.56
CA VAL A 61 4.90 -11.24 7.47
C VAL A 61 6.15 -11.84 6.84
N TYR A 62 6.02 -12.96 6.10
CA TYR A 62 7.14 -13.54 5.36
C TYR A 62 7.55 -12.65 4.18
N ARG A 63 6.60 -12.11 3.40
CA ARG A 63 6.90 -11.16 2.31
C ARG A 63 7.73 -9.98 2.83
N SER A 64 7.29 -9.28 3.87
CA SER A 64 8.02 -8.11 4.38
C SER A 64 9.41 -8.48 4.91
N ALA A 65 9.56 -9.66 5.52
CA ALA A 65 10.89 -10.16 5.91
C ALA A 65 11.80 -10.48 4.71
N VAL A 66 11.23 -10.80 3.53
CA VAL A 66 11.94 -11.02 2.27
C VAL A 66 12.27 -9.69 1.57
N GLU A 67 11.34 -8.73 1.56
CA GLU A 67 11.57 -7.35 1.11
C GLU A 67 12.73 -6.69 1.90
N ASP A 68 12.69 -6.79 3.24
CA ASP A 68 13.78 -6.38 4.14
C ASP A 68 15.12 -7.10 3.85
N THR A 69 15.09 -8.32 3.28
CA THR A 69 16.29 -9.12 2.97
C THR A 69 16.91 -8.72 1.63
N PHE A 70 16.08 -8.50 0.61
CA PHE A 70 16.50 -8.38 -0.79
C PHE A 70 16.22 -6.98 -1.39
N ASN A 71 16.06 -5.93 -0.58
CA ASN A 71 15.70 -4.54 -0.96
C ASN A 71 14.35 -4.31 -1.65
N LEU A 72 13.59 -5.35 -1.97
CA LEU A 72 12.46 -5.31 -2.91
C LEU A 72 11.37 -4.33 -2.45
N LYS A 73 11.00 -3.36 -3.30
CA LYS A 73 9.86 -2.45 -3.07
C LYS A 73 8.84 -2.57 -4.20
N ASP A 74 7.57 -2.20 -3.95
CA ASP A 74 6.53 -2.12 -4.98
C ASP A 74 6.73 -0.85 -5.85
N PRO A 75 7.15 -0.98 -7.14
CA PRO A 75 7.72 0.15 -7.88
C PRO A 75 6.71 0.88 -8.77
N LEU A 76 7.12 2.04 -9.28
CA LEU A 76 6.52 2.73 -10.42
C LEU A 76 7.29 2.31 -11.68
N VAL A 77 6.59 1.88 -12.73
CA VAL A 77 7.17 1.37 -13.98
C VAL A 77 6.83 2.31 -15.13
N ILE A 78 7.84 2.91 -15.76
CA ILE A 78 7.71 3.78 -16.92
C ILE A 78 8.17 3.01 -18.15
N ALA A 79 7.29 2.81 -19.13
CA ALA A 79 7.62 2.15 -20.38
C ALA A 79 7.74 3.15 -21.53
N ILE A 80 8.82 3.05 -22.28
CA ILE A 80 9.09 3.85 -23.49
C ILE A 80 8.92 2.93 -24.69
N GLN A 81 7.95 3.23 -25.55
CA GLN A 81 7.58 2.43 -26.71
C GLN A 81 7.91 3.16 -28.02
N ASN A 82 8.42 2.41 -29.00
CA ASN A 82 8.70 2.89 -30.34
C ASN A 82 8.38 1.79 -31.37
N GLU A 83 7.40 2.05 -32.26
CA GLU A 83 7.00 1.12 -33.32
C GLU A 83 7.70 1.40 -34.67
N GLY A 84 8.72 2.26 -34.67
CA GLY A 84 9.58 2.53 -35.83
C GLY A 84 10.43 1.32 -36.24
N GLN A 85 11.02 1.37 -37.43
CA GLN A 85 11.76 0.23 -38.01
C GLN A 85 13.00 -0.23 -37.22
N GLN A 86 13.50 0.60 -36.30
CA GLN A 86 14.62 0.29 -35.40
C GLN A 86 14.17 0.05 -33.95
N GLY A 87 12.87 0.19 -33.64
CA GLY A 87 12.35 0.16 -32.28
C GLY A 87 13.05 1.18 -31.37
N ILE A 88 13.35 0.79 -30.14
CA ILE A 88 14.09 1.62 -29.18
C ILE A 88 15.56 1.84 -29.57
N TYR A 89 16.11 1.07 -30.51
CA TYR A 89 17.53 1.10 -30.88
C TYR A 89 17.82 2.24 -31.87
N ASN A 90 17.56 3.48 -31.41
CA ASN A 90 17.88 4.71 -32.11
C ASN A 90 18.28 5.80 -31.08
N PRO A 91 19.09 6.80 -31.46
CA PRO A 91 19.65 7.76 -30.50
C PRO A 91 18.59 8.46 -29.64
N LYS A 92 17.47 8.93 -30.23
CA LYS A 92 16.44 9.70 -29.51
C LYS A 92 15.76 8.89 -28.41
N SER A 93 15.56 7.60 -28.62
CA SER A 93 14.93 6.72 -27.63
C SER A 93 15.86 6.44 -26.46
N LEU A 94 17.15 6.24 -26.73
CA LEU A 94 18.16 5.97 -25.70
C LEU A 94 18.57 7.25 -24.94
N GLU A 95 18.68 8.39 -25.63
CA GLU A 95 18.79 9.72 -25.02
C GLU A 95 17.61 10.01 -24.08
N LEU A 96 16.39 9.61 -24.45
CA LEU A 96 15.18 9.74 -23.63
C LEU A 96 15.18 8.81 -22.42
N VAL A 97 15.72 7.58 -22.54
CA VAL A 97 15.92 6.67 -21.40
C VAL A 97 16.90 7.29 -20.41
N ASN A 98 18.08 7.73 -20.87
CA ASN A 98 19.09 8.36 -20.01
C ASN A 98 18.51 9.57 -19.29
N TRP A 99 17.93 10.51 -20.05
CA TRP A 99 17.38 11.74 -19.50
C TRP A 99 16.26 11.48 -18.49
N LEU A 100 15.37 10.52 -18.73
CA LEU A 100 14.35 10.17 -17.74
C LEU A 100 14.97 9.57 -16.48
N SER A 101 15.89 8.61 -16.61
CA SER A 101 16.59 8.01 -15.46
C SER A 101 17.34 9.07 -14.64
N ASP A 102 18.09 9.97 -15.30
CA ASP A 102 18.76 11.10 -14.67
C ASP A 102 17.78 11.97 -13.87
N GLN A 103 16.68 12.42 -14.49
CA GLN A 103 15.73 13.32 -13.85
C GLN A 103 14.89 12.65 -12.74
N LEU A 104 14.66 11.34 -12.80
CA LEU A 104 13.93 10.60 -11.75
C LEU A 104 14.69 10.59 -10.41
N THR A 105 16.03 10.63 -10.44
CA THR A 105 16.87 10.77 -9.22
C THR A 105 16.56 12.03 -8.40
N ALA A 106 16.02 13.08 -9.04
CA ALA A 106 15.64 14.34 -8.43
C ALA A 106 14.14 14.43 -8.06
N VAL A 107 13.32 13.43 -8.41
CA VAL A 107 11.90 13.41 -8.06
C VAL A 107 11.72 13.03 -6.59
N PRO A 108 11.01 13.84 -5.77
CA PRO A 108 10.80 13.52 -4.38
C PRO A 108 10.15 12.14 -4.18
N ASN A 109 10.72 11.37 -3.25
CA ASN A 109 10.23 10.07 -2.79
C ASN A 109 10.37 8.90 -3.80
N ILE A 110 11.07 9.10 -4.92
CA ILE A 110 11.76 8.00 -5.62
C ILE A 110 13.04 7.65 -4.84
N ASP A 111 13.41 6.37 -4.82
CA ASP A 111 14.71 5.91 -4.33
C ASP A 111 15.75 6.08 -5.46
N PRO A 112 16.79 6.94 -5.33
CA PRO A 112 17.77 7.14 -6.39
C PRO A 112 18.65 5.93 -6.69
N GLN A 113 18.67 4.90 -5.83
CA GLN A 113 19.36 3.63 -6.09
C GLN A 113 18.41 2.54 -6.60
N GLY A 114 17.11 2.63 -6.29
CA GLY A 114 16.06 1.79 -6.85
C GLY A 114 15.60 2.23 -8.25
N ILE A 115 16.52 2.62 -9.15
CA ILE A 115 16.22 2.98 -10.53
C ILE A 115 16.87 1.98 -11.49
N THR A 116 16.07 1.04 -12.00
CA THR A 116 16.50 -0.02 -12.93
C THR A 116 16.17 0.38 -14.37
N SER A 117 17.17 0.58 -15.22
CA SER A 117 17.00 1.03 -16.61
C SER A 117 18.23 0.69 -17.46
N LEU A 118 18.15 0.81 -18.78
CA LEU A 118 19.37 0.75 -19.62
C LEU A 118 20.40 1.84 -19.27
N ALA A 119 20.02 2.92 -18.59
CA ALA A 119 20.94 3.96 -18.14
C ALA A 119 21.68 3.62 -16.83
N THR A 120 21.28 2.56 -16.14
CA THR A 120 21.82 2.16 -14.82
C THR A 120 22.29 0.71 -14.77
N GLU A 121 21.79 -0.15 -15.67
CA GLU A 121 22.23 -1.53 -15.80
C GLU A 121 23.54 -1.69 -16.57
N SER A 122 24.31 -2.71 -16.19
CA SER A 122 25.61 -3.03 -16.79
C SER A 122 25.63 -4.37 -17.52
N ASN A 123 26.24 -4.37 -18.70
CA ASN A 123 26.57 -5.59 -19.41
C ASN A 123 27.81 -6.27 -18.80
N ILE A 124 27.82 -7.61 -18.76
CA ILE A 124 28.98 -8.42 -18.38
C ILE A 124 29.50 -9.09 -19.65
N GLN A 125 30.70 -8.70 -20.11
CA GLN A 125 31.31 -9.21 -21.34
C GLN A 125 32.75 -9.71 -21.14
N GLY A 126 33.21 -10.55 -22.07
CA GLY A 126 34.54 -11.15 -22.05
C GLY A 126 35.46 -10.57 -23.12
N ASP A 127 36.66 -10.18 -22.73
CA ASP A 127 37.69 -9.67 -23.65
C ASP A 127 38.99 -10.49 -23.59
N THR A 128 39.95 -10.16 -24.45
CA THR A 128 41.30 -10.73 -24.43
C THR A 128 42.08 -10.53 -23.12
N TYR A 129 41.82 -9.46 -22.37
CA TYR A 129 42.49 -9.15 -21.11
C TYR A 129 41.78 -9.73 -19.89
N GLY A 130 40.45 -9.70 -19.81
CA GLY A 130 39.67 -10.12 -18.64
C GLY A 130 38.17 -10.30 -18.85
N MET A 131 37.42 -9.97 -17.80
CA MET A 131 35.97 -9.75 -17.83
C MET A 131 35.78 -8.25 -17.62
N GLU A 132 34.88 -7.66 -18.40
CA GLU A 132 34.55 -6.24 -18.35
C GLU A 132 33.08 -6.11 -17.94
N VAL A 133 32.82 -5.22 -16.97
CA VAL A 133 31.49 -4.76 -16.59
C VAL A 133 31.38 -3.34 -17.11
N ARG A 134 30.33 -3.03 -17.89
CA ARG A 134 30.15 -1.72 -18.52
C ARG A 134 28.67 -1.39 -18.70
N GLU A 135 28.28 -0.18 -18.27
CA GLU A 135 26.92 0.37 -18.42
C GLU A 135 26.47 0.39 -19.89
N PHE A 136 25.18 0.15 -20.15
CA PHE A 136 24.70 0.14 -21.54
C PHE A 136 24.72 1.53 -22.22
N LEU A 137 24.59 2.64 -21.48
CA LEU A 137 24.55 3.99 -22.05
C LEU A 137 25.83 4.82 -21.84
N ASP A 138 26.91 4.23 -21.32
CA ASP A 138 28.21 4.90 -21.23
C ASP A 138 28.71 5.37 -22.63
N GLY A 139 28.91 6.67 -22.80
CA GLY A 139 29.53 7.24 -23.99
C GLY A 139 28.58 7.56 -25.15
N PRO A 140 29.12 8.09 -26.28
CA PRO A 140 28.31 8.68 -27.33
C PRO A 140 27.48 7.65 -28.11
N LEU A 141 26.17 7.88 -28.17
CA LEU A 141 25.17 7.04 -28.86
C LEU A 141 25.26 7.14 -30.40
N ASN A 142 26.35 6.65 -30.96
CA ASN A 142 26.55 6.46 -32.40
C ASN A 142 26.05 5.07 -32.86
N ASP A 143 25.98 4.85 -34.18
CA ASP A 143 25.44 3.62 -34.77
C ASP A 143 26.17 2.35 -34.28
N ASP A 144 27.50 2.41 -34.12
CA ASP A 144 28.31 1.28 -33.63
C ASP A 144 27.99 0.95 -32.15
N HIS A 145 27.81 1.97 -31.31
CA HIS A 145 27.47 1.79 -29.90
C HIS A 145 26.04 1.25 -29.73
N ILE A 146 25.10 1.74 -30.53
CA ILE A 146 23.69 1.27 -30.48
C ILE A 146 23.57 -0.19 -30.92
N GLU A 147 24.33 -0.61 -31.94
CA GLU A 147 24.36 -2.03 -32.34
C GLU A 147 25.09 -2.90 -31.29
N TRP A 148 26.08 -2.36 -30.54
CA TRP A 148 26.65 -3.06 -29.37
C TRP A 148 25.63 -3.23 -28.23
N ILE A 149 24.85 -2.20 -27.88
CA ILE A 149 23.79 -2.29 -26.86
C ILE A 149 22.80 -3.40 -27.23
N LYS A 150 22.28 -3.35 -28.47
CA LYS A 150 21.35 -4.35 -29.01
C LYS A 150 21.96 -5.76 -29.00
N THR A 151 23.19 -5.91 -29.49
CA THR A 151 23.90 -7.20 -29.52
C THR A 151 24.15 -7.74 -28.11
N SER A 152 24.40 -6.88 -27.13
CA SER A 152 24.61 -7.26 -25.73
C SER A 152 23.33 -7.75 -25.07
N ILE A 153 22.20 -7.07 -25.27
CA ILE A 153 20.87 -7.51 -24.80
C ILE A 153 20.44 -8.82 -25.50
N GLU A 154 20.78 -9.01 -26.78
CA GLU A 154 20.54 -10.29 -27.48
C GLU A 154 21.41 -11.44 -26.93
N ASN A 155 22.63 -11.16 -26.42
CA ASN A 155 23.58 -12.14 -25.90
C ASN A 155 23.56 -12.34 -24.37
N PHE A 156 22.88 -11.48 -23.61
CA PHE A 156 22.67 -11.62 -22.17
C PHE A 156 21.15 -11.70 -21.90
N PRO A 157 20.55 -12.91 -21.88
CA PRO A 157 19.10 -13.09 -21.89
C PRO A 157 18.33 -12.47 -20.72
N LEU A 158 19.01 -12.14 -19.62
CA LEU A 158 18.42 -11.67 -18.37
C LEU A 158 17.58 -10.38 -18.53
N TYR A 159 18.01 -9.45 -19.39
CA TYR A 159 17.32 -8.18 -19.64
C TYR A 159 16.22 -8.27 -20.70
N ARG A 160 16.14 -9.40 -21.41
CA ARG A 160 15.21 -9.59 -22.52
C ARG A 160 13.87 -10.10 -22.00
N GLY A 161 12.81 -9.35 -22.27
CA GLY A 161 11.45 -9.61 -21.76
C GLY A 161 11.20 -9.00 -20.38
N SER A 162 12.24 -8.86 -19.54
CA SER A 162 12.19 -8.19 -18.23
C SER A 162 12.34 -6.67 -18.33
N LEU A 163 13.38 -6.17 -19.00
CA LEU A 163 13.72 -4.75 -19.10
C LEU A 163 13.51 -4.19 -20.52
N VAL A 164 13.83 -4.99 -21.54
CA VAL A 164 13.66 -4.67 -22.97
C VAL A 164 12.81 -5.73 -23.66
N ALA A 165 11.76 -5.33 -24.38
CA ALA A 165 10.85 -6.24 -25.06
C ALA A 165 11.60 -7.13 -26.07
N ALA A 166 11.19 -8.39 -26.18
CA ALA A 166 11.92 -9.41 -26.95
C ALA A 166 12.01 -9.15 -28.48
N ASN A 167 11.33 -8.12 -28.97
CA ASN A 167 11.29 -7.60 -30.34
C ASN A 167 11.97 -6.21 -30.51
N GLY A 168 12.45 -5.59 -29.42
CA GLY A 168 13.04 -4.24 -29.42
C GLY A 168 12.05 -3.06 -29.51
N SER A 169 10.73 -3.26 -29.39
CA SER A 169 9.77 -2.14 -29.53
C SER A 169 9.49 -1.36 -28.24
N MET A 170 10.00 -1.80 -27.09
CA MET A 170 9.77 -1.17 -25.78
C MET A 170 10.94 -1.43 -24.83
N THR A 171 11.22 -0.47 -23.96
CA THR A 171 12.08 -0.62 -22.76
C THR A 171 11.37 -0.07 -21.54
N LEU A 172 11.72 -0.57 -20.36
CA LEU A 172 11.25 -0.08 -19.07
C LEU A 172 12.32 0.77 -18.36
N ILE A 173 11.83 1.65 -17.51
CA ILE A 173 12.53 2.26 -16.37
C ILE A 173 11.68 1.88 -15.15
N VAL A 174 12.24 1.10 -14.23
CA VAL A 174 11.62 0.78 -12.94
C VAL A 174 12.16 1.79 -11.93
N ALA A 175 11.29 2.41 -11.14
CA ALA A 175 11.65 3.38 -10.13
C ALA A 175 10.93 3.07 -8.81
N GLU A 176 11.68 2.68 -7.79
CA GLU A 176 11.14 2.34 -6.47
C GLU A 176 10.71 3.58 -5.67
N LEU A 177 9.76 3.38 -4.74
CA LEU A 177 9.23 4.42 -3.86
C LEU A 177 9.78 4.26 -2.44
N LEU A 178 10.22 5.37 -1.84
CA LEU A 178 10.71 5.40 -0.45
C LEU A 178 9.59 5.36 0.61
N ASP A 179 8.37 5.78 0.24
CA ASP A 179 7.18 5.77 1.10
C ASP A 179 5.91 5.82 0.24
N GLN A 180 5.09 4.77 0.33
CA GLN A 180 3.84 4.63 -0.43
C GLN A 180 2.79 5.70 -0.06
N GLN A 181 2.83 6.25 1.15
CA GLN A 181 1.90 7.30 1.60
C GLN A 181 2.12 8.63 0.86
N LYS A 182 3.26 8.79 0.17
CA LYS A 182 3.54 9.94 -0.72
C LYS A 182 3.36 9.63 -2.21
N ALA A 183 2.92 8.42 -2.58
CA ALA A 183 2.83 7.99 -3.98
C ALA A 183 1.98 8.92 -4.88
N GLU A 184 0.96 9.60 -4.33
CA GLU A 184 0.16 10.62 -5.06
C GLU A 184 1.05 11.78 -5.57
N LEU A 185 1.96 12.28 -4.73
CA LEU A 185 2.86 13.39 -5.05
C LEU A 185 3.97 12.96 -6.00
N THR A 186 4.54 11.77 -5.79
CA THR A 186 5.55 11.21 -6.69
C THR A 186 4.96 10.91 -8.08
N TYR A 187 3.78 10.30 -8.16
CA TYR A 187 3.11 10.05 -9.43
C TYR A 187 2.77 11.35 -10.18
N GLN A 188 2.28 12.39 -9.49
CA GLN A 188 2.04 13.70 -10.09
C GLN A 188 3.34 14.35 -10.60
N ALA A 189 4.45 14.23 -9.85
CA ALA A 189 5.76 14.74 -10.28
C ALA A 189 6.33 13.97 -11.48
N VAL A 190 6.23 12.63 -11.50
CA VAL A 190 6.62 11.79 -12.66
C VAL A 190 5.78 12.10 -13.89
N MET A 191 4.46 12.27 -13.73
CA MET A 191 3.59 12.64 -14.85
C MET A 191 3.91 14.03 -15.40
N GLN A 192 4.26 15.01 -14.55
CA GLN A 192 4.73 16.33 -15.01
C GLN A 192 6.10 16.23 -15.72
N LEU A 193 7.06 15.49 -15.15
CA LEU A 193 8.36 15.22 -15.80
C LEU A 193 8.17 14.58 -17.18
N ILE A 194 7.21 13.66 -17.31
CA ILE A 194 6.82 13.04 -18.57
C ILE A 194 6.11 14.04 -19.50
N GLU A 195 5.40 15.07 -19.05
CA GLU A 195 4.87 16.12 -19.93
C GLU A 195 5.98 17.00 -20.53
N ASP A 196 7.01 17.34 -19.76
CA ASP A 196 8.16 18.13 -20.20
C ASP A 196 9.22 17.32 -21.00
N ALA A 197 9.11 15.99 -21.05
CA ALA A 197 10.10 15.09 -21.65
C ALA A 197 10.28 15.21 -23.18
N PRO A 198 11.49 15.01 -23.74
CA PRO A 198 11.78 15.12 -25.17
C PRO A 198 11.34 13.90 -25.99
N LYS A 199 10.05 13.51 -25.93
CA LYS A 199 9.51 12.23 -26.43
C LYS A 199 9.85 11.91 -27.89
N GLY A 200 9.86 12.91 -28.78
CA GLY A 200 10.06 12.72 -30.22
C GLY A 200 8.91 11.93 -30.86
N GLU A 201 9.20 10.68 -31.26
CA GLU A 201 8.23 9.73 -31.84
C GLU A 201 7.88 8.57 -30.87
N ASN A 202 8.40 8.62 -29.63
CA ASN A 202 8.14 7.59 -28.62
C ASN A 202 6.82 7.84 -27.89
N GLU A 203 6.07 6.77 -27.61
CA GLU A 203 4.98 6.80 -26.63
C GLU A 203 5.53 6.43 -25.23
N ILE A 204 4.96 7.02 -24.18
CA ILE A 204 5.36 6.76 -22.79
C ILE A 204 4.12 6.33 -21.99
N HIS A 205 4.23 5.19 -21.33
CA HIS A 205 3.20 4.61 -20.47
C HIS A 205 3.70 4.50 -19.04
N VAL A 206 2.82 4.64 -18.04
CA VAL A 206 3.16 4.51 -16.62
C VAL A 206 2.24 3.50 -15.95
N ALA A 207 2.83 2.49 -15.32
CA ALA A 207 2.15 1.42 -14.60
C ALA A 207 2.98 1.01 -13.36
N GLY A 208 2.81 -0.23 -12.88
CA GLY A 208 3.40 -0.71 -11.62
C GLY A 208 2.57 -0.30 -10.41
N GLU A 209 2.78 -0.99 -9.29
CA GLU A 209 1.96 -0.84 -8.08
C GLU A 209 2.05 0.58 -7.48
N GLY A 210 3.23 1.21 -7.51
CA GLY A 210 3.41 2.59 -7.05
C GLY A 210 2.59 3.61 -7.85
N ALA A 211 2.39 3.38 -9.16
CA ALA A 211 1.47 4.19 -9.96
C ALA A 211 0.00 3.92 -9.63
N ILE A 212 -0.38 2.66 -9.39
CA ILE A 212 -1.75 2.31 -8.96
C ILE A 212 -2.09 2.99 -7.62
N ALA A 213 -1.17 2.98 -6.66
CA ALA A 213 -1.32 3.64 -5.36
C ALA A 213 -1.52 5.16 -5.51
N GLY A 214 -0.65 5.84 -6.27
CA GLY A 214 -0.77 7.28 -6.53
C GLY A 214 -2.08 7.66 -7.23
N TYR A 215 -2.46 6.90 -8.27
CA TYR A 215 -3.68 7.10 -9.05
C TYR A 215 -4.95 6.90 -8.20
N LEU A 216 -4.96 5.91 -7.30
CA LEU A 216 -6.07 5.68 -6.37
C LEU A 216 -6.22 6.80 -5.33
N SER A 217 -5.12 7.38 -4.82
CA SER A 217 -5.21 8.48 -3.85
C SER A 217 -5.80 9.76 -4.46
N GLU A 218 -5.42 10.11 -5.70
CA GLU A 218 -6.04 11.21 -6.45
C GLU A 218 -7.54 10.95 -6.66
N TYR A 219 -7.91 9.71 -7.01
CA TYR A 219 -9.31 9.30 -7.18
C TYR A 219 -10.13 9.44 -5.89
N ILE A 220 -9.58 9.08 -4.72
CA ILE A 220 -10.23 9.33 -3.42
C ILE A 220 -10.52 10.82 -3.24
N ASP A 221 -9.55 11.69 -3.50
CA ASP A 221 -9.71 13.12 -3.25
C ASP A 221 -10.66 13.79 -4.25
N SER A 222 -10.61 13.39 -5.53
CA SER A 222 -11.60 13.77 -6.54
C SER A 222 -13.01 13.35 -6.15
N ASP A 223 -13.22 12.08 -5.82
CA ASP A 223 -14.53 11.56 -5.43
C ASP A 223 -15.01 12.13 -4.09
N ALA A 224 -14.13 12.37 -3.11
CA ALA A 224 -14.50 13.01 -1.86
C ALA A 224 -14.99 14.45 -2.07
N ARG A 225 -14.35 15.21 -2.99
CA ARG A 225 -14.73 16.58 -3.37
C ARG A 225 -15.98 16.61 -4.27
N ARG A 226 -16.23 15.58 -5.08
CA ARG A 226 -17.33 15.51 -6.06
C ARG A 226 -18.58 14.78 -5.55
N LEU A 227 -18.45 13.55 -5.08
CA LEU A 227 -19.56 12.67 -4.72
C LEU A 227 -20.26 13.13 -3.45
N ASN A 228 -19.53 13.55 -2.42
CA ASN A 228 -20.15 13.90 -1.14
C ASN A 228 -21.08 15.14 -1.24
N PRO A 229 -20.70 16.25 -1.91
CA PRO A 229 -21.64 17.33 -2.21
C PRO A 229 -22.78 16.92 -3.14
N PHE A 230 -22.54 16.02 -4.11
CA PHE A 230 -23.57 15.58 -5.07
C PHE A 230 -24.61 14.65 -4.41
N ALA A 231 -24.20 13.74 -3.54
CA ALA A 231 -25.07 12.94 -2.69
C ALA A 231 -25.91 13.83 -1.76
N GLY A 232 -25.28 14.80 -1.08
CA GLY A 232 -25.99 15.80 -0.28
C GLY A 232 -27.00 16.61 -1.09
N LEU A 233 -26.69 17.00 -2.33
CA LEU A 233 -27.60 17.70 -3.23
C LEU A 233 -28.78 16.82 -3.67
N ILE A 234 -28.53 15.59 -4.11
CA ILE A 234 -29.56 14.61 -4.50
C ILE A 234 -30.52 14.34 -3.34
N ILE A 235 -29.99 14.14 -2.14
CA ILE A 235 -30.80 13.91 -0.94
C ILE A 235 -31.56 15.17 -0.51
N THR A 236 -30.98 16.36 -0.69
CA THR A 236 -31.71 17.63 -0.54
C THR A 236 -32.89 17.71 -1.51
N ILE A 237 -32.72 17.30 -2.77
CA ILE A 237 -33.80 17.25 -3.78
C ILE A 237 -34.88 16.23 -3.37
N VAL A 238 -34.50 15.03 -2.90
CA VAL A 238 -35.45 14.01 -2.40
C VAL A 238 -36.24 14.53 -1.20
N LEU A 239 -35.61 15.20 -0.24
CA LEU A 239 -36.27 15.82 0.92
C LEU A 239 -37.23 16.95 0.51
N ILE A 240 -36.85 17.78 -0.45
CA ILE A 240 -37.72 18.83 -1.01
C ILE A 240 -38.92 18.19 -1.71
N ALA A 241 -38.74 17.10 -2.46
CA ALA A 241 -39.83 16.36 -3.12
C ALA A 241 -40.75 15.64 -2.09
N ALA A 242 -40.19 15.09 -1.02
CA ALA A 242 -40.94 14.42 0.04
C ALA A 242 -41.92 15.36 0.75
N PHE A 243 -41.47 16.59 1.08
CA PHE A 243 -42.21 17.53 1.93
C PHE A 243 -42.77 18.76 1.20
N PHE A 244 -42.39 18.99 -0.05
CA PHE A 244 -42.71 20.21 -0.82
C PHE A 244 -42.36 21.50 -0.04
N SER A 245 -41.20 21.50 0.62
CA SER A 245 -40.78 22.58 1.53
C SER A 245 -39.25 22.64 1.67
N MET A 246 -38.62 23.66 1.09
CA MET A 246 -37.19 23.94 1.25
C MET A 246 -36.78 24.05 2.73
N ARG A 247 -37.63 24.65 3.58
CA ARG A 247 -37.37 24.79 5.01
C ARG A 247 -37.40 23.46 5.77
N ALA A 248 -38.06 22.42 5.25
CA ALA A 248 -38.06 21.10 5.87
C ALA A 248 -36.73 20.36 5.65
N ALA A 249 -36.10 20.51 4.48
CA ALA A 249 -34.84 19.84 4.14
C ALA A 249 -33.63 20.33 4.95
N ILE A 250 -33.68 21.54 5.51
CA ILE A 250 -32.57 22.10 6.33
C ILE A 250 -32.28 21.23 7.57
N VAL A 251 -33.32 20.73 8.24
CA VAL A 251 -33.12 20.00 9.52
C VAL A 251 -32.44 18.64 9.29
N PRO A 252 -32.92 17.75 8.38
CA PRO A 252 -32.22 16.49 8.09
C PRO A 252 -30.79 16.72 7.60
N ASN A 253 -30.54 17.72 6.75
CA ASN A 253 -29.19 18.02 6.26
C ASN A 253 -28.22 18.44 7.39
N LEU A 254 -28.69 19.10 8.45
CA LEU A 254 -27.88 19.41 9.62
C LEU A 254 -27.58 18.16 10.47
N ILE A 255 -28.52 17.20 10.54
CA ILE A 255 -28.30 15.91 11.20
C ILE A 255 -27.27 15.09 10.41
N VAL A 256 -27.40 15.02 9.09
CA VAL A 256 -26.42 14.42 8.17
C VAL A 256 -25.03 15.02 8.41
N ALA A 257 -24.88 16.34 8.31
CA ALA A 257 -23.58 16.99 8.46
C ALA A 257 -22.94 16.75 9.83
N GLY A 258 -23.75 16.77 10.90
CA GLY A 258 -23.29 16.43 12.25
C GLY A 258 -22.89 14.97 12.43
N THR A 259 -23.56 14.05 11.72
CA THR A 259 -23.25 12.61 11.71
C THR A 259 -21.91 12.35 10.99
N VAL A 260 -21.72 12.96 9.81
CA VAL A 260 -20.48 12.86 9.02
C VAL A 260 -19.29 13.44 9.78
N ALA A 261 -19.38 14.71 10.21
CA ALA A 261 -18.28 15.36 10.94
C ALA A 261 -17.98 14.68 12.29
N GLY A 262 -19.00 14.18 13.00
CA GLY A 262 -18.82 13.46 14.25
C GLY A 262 -18.12 12.11 14.11
N THR A 263 -18.40 11.37 13.03
CA THR A 263 -17.81 10.02 12.82
C THR A 263 -16.39 10.11 12.26
N LEU A 264 -16.17 10.91 11.21
CA LEU A 264 -14.83 11.11 10.64
C LEU A 264 -13.90 11.78 11.66
N GLY A 265 -14.44 12.69 12.49
CA GLY A 265 -13.73 13.23 13.64
C GLY A 265 -13.41 12.19 14.72
N ALA A 266 -14.27 11.18 14.91
CA ALA A 266 -13.99 10.06 15.82
C ALA A 266 -12.92 9.10 15.25
N MET A 267 -12.89 8.87 13.93
CA MET A 267 -11.80 8.12 13.27
C MET A 267 -10.45 8.81 13.51
N ALA A 268 -10.36 10.11 13.24
CA ALA A 268 -9.14 10.89 13.44
C ALA A 268 -8.73 11.02 14.93
N VAL A 269 -9.66 10.91 15.88
CA VAL A 269 -9.36 10.82 17.33
C VAL A 269 -8.84 9.44 17.71
N ALA A 270 -9.32 8.38 17.06
CA ALA A 270 -8.89 7.00 17.31
C ALA A 270 -7.56 6.65 16.63
N GLY A 271 -7.05 7.49 15.73
CA GLY A 271 -5.91 7.16 14.87
C GLY A 271 -6.25 6.15 13.77
N ALA A 272 -7.53 6.00 13.44
CA ALA A 272 -7.99 5.05 12.42
C ALA A 272 -7.83 5.64 11.01
N GLU A 273 -7.20 4.87 10.14
CA GLU A 273 -6.95 5.22 8.74
C GLU A 273 -8.24 5.29 7.89
N PHE A 274 -8.17 6.06 6.82
CA PHE A 274 -9.24 6.25 5.84
C PHE A 274 -8.87 5.59 4.50
N TYR A 275 -9.32 4.35 4.32
CA TYR A 275 -9.12 3.58 3.08
C TYR A 275 -10.08 4.01 1.96
N VAL A 276 -9.68 3.73 0.71
CA VAL A 276 -10.48 3.83 -0.53
C VAL A 276 -11.98 3.52 -0.30
N ILE A 277 -12.25 2.35 0.28
CA ILE A 277 -13.60 1.83 0.50
C ILE A 277 -14.37 2.54 1.63
N THR A 278 -13.69 3.17 2.60
CA THR A 278 -14.34 3.92 3.67
C THR A 278 -15.00 5.23 3.19
N ASN A 279 -14.67 5.73 2.00
CA ASN A 279 -15.46 6.78 1.35
C ASN A 279 -16.93 6.35 1.12
N GLY A 280 -17.16 5.05 0.86
CA GLY A 280 -18.49 4.46 0.80
C GLY A 280 -19.29 4.59 2.10
N LEU A 281 -18.62 4.66 3.27
CA LEU A 281 -19.27 4.84 4.56
C LEU A 281 -19.98 6.20 4.63
N ILE A 282 -19.37 7.27 4.11
CA ILE A 282 -19.96 8.61 4.13
C ILE A 282 -21.35 8.59 3.44
N VAL A 283 -21.46 7.94 2.29
CA VAL A 283 -22.73 7.78 1.57
C VAL A 283 -23.75 6.93 2.35
N CYS A 284 -23.31 5.85 3.02
CA CYS A 284 -24.18 5.09 3.94
C CYS A 284 -24.80 6.00 5.00
N MET A 285 -23.99 6.85 5.62
CA MET A 285 -24.39 7.73 6.73
C MET A 285 -25.37 8.81 6.31
N ILE A 286 -25.17 9.42 5.13
CA ILE A 286 -26.11 10.40 4.56
C ILE A 286 -27.48 9.72 4.35
N GLY A 287 -27.52 8.50 3.82
CA GLY A 287 -28.76 7.74 3.65
C GLY A 287 -29.49 7.43 4.97
N ILE A 288 -28.76 6.91 5.97
CA ILE A 288 -29.32 6.48 7.26
C ILE A 288 -29.90 7.67 8.05
N ALA A 289 -29.14 8.77 8.19
CA ALA A 289 -29.60 9.95 8.93
C ALA A 289 -30.85 10.62 8.30
N VAL A 290 -31.09 10.38 7.00
CA VAL A 290 -32.26 10.86 6.26
C VAL A 290 -33.48 9.97 6.47
N ALA A 291 -33.30 8.66 6.62
CA ALA A 291 -34.40 7.70 6.80
C ALA A 291 -35.25 8.01 8.03
N ASP A 292 -34.66 8.03 9.23
CA ASP A 292 -35.36 8.35 10.49
C ASP A 292 -35.97 9.77 10.44
N SER A 293 -35.23 10.71 9.85
CA SER A 293 -35.69 12.09 9.65
C SER A 293 -36.97 12.15 8.79
N ILE A 294 -37.07 11.33 7.73
CA ILE A 294 -38.27 11.28 6.87
C ILE A 294 -39.48 10.79 7.66
N HIS A 295 -39.32 9.75 8.48
CA HIS A 295 -40.41 9.18 9.28
C HIS A 295 -40.91 10.14 10.37
N ILE A 296 -40.00 10.82 11.09
CA ILE A 296 -40.38 11.84 12.09
C ILE A 296 -41.13 13.01 11.45
N PHE A 297 -40.67 13.50 10.30
CA PHE A 297 -41.35 14.60 9.61
C PHE A 297 -42.74 14.19 9.09
N SER A 298 -42.94 12.94 8.66
CA SER A 298 -44.28 12.44 8.28
C SER A 298 -45.25 12.45 9.47
N GLU A 299 -44.86 11.88 10.63
CA GLU A 299 -45.70 11.92 11.84
C GLU A 299 -46.00 13.34 12.32
N TYR A 300 -45.04 14.26 12.29
CA TYR A 300 -45.27 15.65 12.66
C TYR A 300 -46.31 16.33 11.74
N TYR A 301 -46.25 16.09 10.43
CA TYR A 301 -47.23 16.62 9.49
C TYR A 301 -48.59 15.91 9.59
N GLU A 302 -48.63 14.61 9.85
CA GLU A 302 -49.86 13.83 10.06
C GLU A 302 -50.57 14.24 11.36
N ALA A 303 -49.83 14.44 12.46
CA ALA A 303 -50.37 14.95 13.72
C ALA A 303 -51.00 16.35 13.55
N GLN A 304 -50.32 17.26 12.83
CA GLN A 304 -50.83 18.61 12.56
C GLN A 304 -51.93 18.65 11.48
N ALA A 305 -52.10 17.59 10.70
CA ALA A 305 -53.23 17.43 9.77
C ALA A 305 -54.46 16.83 10.48
N ALA A 306 -54.26 15.91 11.43
CA ALA A 306 -55.32 15.29 12.22
C ALA A 306 -55.94 16.26 13.25
N ASP A 307 -55.14 17.14 13.84
CA ASP A 307 -55.62 18.23 14.71
C ASP A 307 -54.86 19.53 14.44
N SER A 308 -55.52 20.48 13.78
CA SER A 308 -54.97 21.79 13.44
C SER A 308 -54.91 22.78 14.60
N THR A 309 -55.42 22.43 15.79
CA THR A 309 -55.39 23.26 17.00
C THR A 309 -54.18 22.99 17.90
N LEU A 310 -53.46 21.88 17.69
CA LEU A 310 -52.24 21.54 18.42
C LEU A 310 -51.18 22.64 18.29
N SER A 311 -50.53 22.97 19.41
CA SER A 311 -49.35 23.83 19.39
C SER A 311 -48.19 23.12 18.66
N GLN A 312 -47.28 23.90 18.05
CA GLN A 312 -46.11 23.34 17.37
C GLN A 312 -45.26 22.45 18.31
N VAL A 313 -45.15 22.82 19.59
CA VAL A 313 -44.41 22.03 20.59
C VAL A 313 -45.12 20.72 20.92
N ASP A 314 -46.45 20.73 21.03
CA ASP A 314 -47.24 19.53 21.31
C ASP A 314 -47.30 18.58 20.10
N ALA A 315 -47.37 19.12 18.87
CA ALA A 315 -47.30 18.33 17.64
C ALA A 315 -45.94 17.64 17.48
N ILE A 316 -44.82 18.33 17.73
CA ILE A 316 -43.48 17.72 17.73
C ILE A 316 -43.38 16.68 18.86
N SER A 317 -43.83 17.01 20.07
CA SER A 317 -43.77 16.09 21.22
C SER A 317 -44.58 14.82 20.99
N LEU A 318 -45.72 14.89 20.28
CA LEU A 318 -46.53 13.73 19.92
C LEU A 318 -45.85 12.88 18.84
N ALA A 319 -45.30 13.50 17.79
CA ALA A 319 -44.56 12.79 16.74
C ALA A 319 -43.33 12.04 17.32
N MET A 320 -42.54 12.70 18.17
CA MET A 320 -41.42 12.05 18.86
C MET A 320 -41.88 10.95 19.83
N ALA A 321 -42.97 11.16 20.57
CA ALA A 321 -43.51 10.15 21.50
C ALA A 321 -43.96 8.85 20.80
N ARG A 322 -44.29 8.91 19.51
CA ARG A 322 -44.52 7.74 18.64
C ARG A 322 -43.22 7.19 18.06
N MET A 323 -42.41 8.05 17.45
CA MET A 323 -41.30 7.62 16.60
C MET A 323 -40.05 7.19 17.37
N TRP A 324 -39.85 7.62 18.62
CA TRP A 324 -38.66 7.23 19.40
C TRP A 324 -38.48 5.72 19.54
N ARG A 325 -39.57 4.94 19.56
CA ARG A 325 -39.49 3.47 19.59
C ARG A 325 -38.94 2.93 18.28
N PRO A 326 -39.62 3.07 17.12
CA PRO A 326 -39.07 2.62 15.85
C PRO A 326 -37.66 3.13 15.55
N VAL A 327 -37.37 4.42 15.76
CA VAL A 327 -36.04 5.01 15.54
C VAL A 327 -34.97 4.37 16.44
N CYS A 328 -35.27 4.10 17.72
CA CYS A 328 -34.36 3.29 18.55
C CYS A 328 -34.26 1.83 18.08
N LEU A 329 -35.29 1.24 17.48
CA LEU A 329 -35.21 -0.13 16.96
C LEU A 329 -34.27 -0.18 15.76
N THR A 330 -34.50 0.68 14.76
CA THR A 330 -33.73 0.77 13.51
C THR A 330 -32.28 1.09 13.79
N THR A 331 -32.00 2.15 14.58
CA THR A 331 -30.66 2.51 15.07
C THR A 331 -29.93 1.29 15.65
N LEU A 332 -30.57 0.53 16.55
CA LEU A 332 -29.90 -0.59 17.22
C LEU A 332 -29.75 -1.83 16.35
N THR A 333 -30.70 -2.13 15.45
CA THR A 333 -30.54 -3.25 14.51
C THR A 333 -29.50 -2.97 13.45
N THR A 334 -29.48 -1.75 12.91
CA THR A 334 -28.50 -1.37 11.89
C THR A 334 -27.10 -1.27 12.50
N ALA A 335 -26.95 -0.70 13.70
CA ALA A 335 -25.68 -0.72 14.44
C ALA A 335 -25.21 -2.14 14.78
N ALA A 336 -26.11 -3.07 15.13
CA ALA A 336 -25.76 -4.48 15.34
C ALA A 336 -25.29 -5.18 14.06
N GLY A 337 -25.87 -4.85 12.90
CA GLY A 337 -25.40 -5.33 11.59
C GLY A 337 -24.01 -4.79 11.22
N PHE A 338 -23.71 -3.54 11.56
CA PHE A 338 -22.37 -2.97 11.38
C PHE A 338 -21.34 -3.56 12.37
N LEU A 339 -21.66 -3.65 13.67
CA LEU A 339 -20.76 -4.25 14.67
C LEU A 339 -20.43 -5.73 14.37
N ALA A 340 -21.32 -6.44 13.69
CA ALA A 340 -21.09 -7.83 13.30
C ALA A 340 -19.92 -8.00 12.31
N LEU A 341 -19.56 -6.97 11.53
CA LEU A 341 -18.38 -7.01 10.65
C LEU A 341 -17.07 -7.17 11.43
N TYR A 342 -16.92 -6.47 12.57
CA TYR A 342 -15.65 -6.37 13.30
C TYR A 342 -15.09 -7.72 13.75
N PRO A 343 -15.85 -8.64 14.39
CA PRO A 343 -15.35 -9.95 14.80
C PRO A 343 -15.57 -11.06 13.73
N THR A 344 -15.76 -10.70 12.45
CA THR A 344 -16.03 -11.69 11.38
C THR A 344 -15.30 -11.44 10.05
N ASN A 345 -14.46 -10.40 9.98
CA ASN A 345 -13.59 -10.13 8.85
C ASN A 345 -12.24 -9.68 9.39
N ASP A 346 -11.18 -10.29 8.90
CA ASP A 346 -9.83 -10.05 9.39
C ASP A 346 -9.21 -8.81 8.71
N MET A 347 -9.76 -8.38 7.56
CA MET A 347 -9.42 -7.14 6.86
C MET A 347 -9.66 -5.87 7.73
N PRO A 348 -8.63 -5.09 8.10
CA PRO A 348 -8.79 -3.86 8.89
C PRO A 348 -9.79 -2.84 8.31
N PRO A 349 -9.87 -2.60 6.99
CA PRO A 349 -10.86 -1.69 6.42
C PRO A 349 -12.31 -2.08 6.68
N LEU A 350 -12.64 -3.38 6.70
CA LEU A 350 -13.97 -3.88 7.02
C LEU A 350 -14.27 -3.78 8.52
N GLN A 351 -13.28 -4.03 9.37
CA GLN A 351 -13.37 -3.81 10.81
C GLN A 351 -13.67 -2.34 11.14
N TYR A 352 -12.97 -1.41 10.49
CA TYR A 352 -13.20 0.04 10.64
C TYR A 352 -14.59 0.44 10.10
N PHE A 353 -14.99 -0.07 8.93
CA PHE A 353 -16.35 0.15 8.41
C PHE A 353 -17.43 -0.35 9.39
N GLY A 354 -17.19 -1.47 10.07
CA GLY A 354 -18.06 -2.01 11.10
C GLY A 354 -18.16 -1.13 12.34
N ILE A 355 -17.04 -0.79 12.98
CA ILE A 355 -17.05 -0.04 14.25
C ILE A 355 -17.47 1.42 14.04
N PHE A 356 -16.97 2.10 13.00
CA PHE A 356 -17.34 3.48 12.70
C PHE A 356 -18.71 3.59 12.02
N GLY A 357 -19.15 2.58 11.26
CA GLY A 357 -20.52 2.49 10.77
C GLY A 357 -21.54 2.33 11.90
N ALA A 358 -21.23 1.49 12.90
CA ALA A 358 -22.06 1.37 14.08
C ALA A 358 -22.09 2.67 14.91
N PHE A 359 -20.94 3.32 15.11
CA PHE A 359 -20.86 4.63 15.76
C PHE A 359 -21.68 5.69 15.00
N ALA A 360 -21.57 5.72 13.66
CA ALA A 360 -22.31 6.63 12.80
C ALA A 360 -23.83 6.44 12.90
N VAL A 361 -24.30 5.20 12.96
CA VAL A 361 -25.73 4.90 13.17
C VAL A 361 -26.18 5.37 14.55
N VAL A 362 -25.40 5.10 15.60
CA VAL A 362 -25.72 5.52 16.97
C VAL A 362 -25.71 7.05 17.12
N ILE A 363 -24.77 7.77 16.51
CA ILE A 363 -24.75 9.24 16.54
C ILE A 363 -25.86 9.83 15.66
N ALA A 364 -26.18 9.24 14.49
CA ALA A 364 -27.33 9.64 13.68
C ALA A 364 -28.65 9.51 14.46
N GLY A 365 -28.87 8.36 15.11
CA GLY A 365 -30.04 8.12 15.96
C GLY A 365 -30.11 9.08 17.16
N ALA A 366 -28.97 9.32 17.83
CA ALA A 366 -28.89 10.27 18.94
C ALA A 366 -29.21 11.71 18.51
N LEU A 367 -28.60 12.19 17.43
CA LEU A 367 -28.88 13.52 16.87
C LEU A 367 -30.35 13.61 16.41
N THR A 368 -30.89 12.56 15.82
CA THR A 368 -32.29 12.51 15.38
C THR A 368 -33.28 12.52 16.55
N LEU A 369 -32.95 11.89 17.69
CA LEU A 369 -33.82 11.89 18.87
C LEU A 369 -33.69 13.17 19.72
N PHE A 370 -32.49 13.74 19.83
CA PHE A 370 -32.23 14.87 20.73
C PHE A 370 -32.18 16.25 20.05
N VAL A 371 -31.75 16.32 18.78
CA VAL A 371 -31.50 17.60 18.07
C VAL A 371 -32.61 17.92 17.06
N THR A 372 -33.14 16.95 16.31
CA THR A 372 -34.28 17.17 15.37
C THR A 372 -35.50 17.84 16.02
N PRO A 373 -36.05 17.41 17.18
CA PRO A 373 -37.19 18.09 17.80
C PRO A 373 -36.86 19.52 18.26
N VAL A 374 -35.60 19.79 18.61
CA VAL A 374 -35.12 21.12 18.96
C VAL A 374 -35.05 22.03 17.73
N LEU A 375 -34.46 21.55 16.63
CA LEU A 375 -34.40 22.29 15.36
C LEU A 375 -35.80 22.55 14.77
N LEU A 376 -36.70 21.56 14.83
CA LEU A 376 -38.12 21.71 14.50
C LEU A 376 -38.87 22.74 15.36
N SER A 377 -38.38 23.07 16.56
CA SER A 377 -38.96 24.12 17.41
C SER A 377 -38.64 25.54 16.94
N PHE A 378 -37.54 25.71 16.17
CA PHE A 378 -37.16 26.97 15.53
C PHE A 378 -37.72 27.05 14.11
N VAL A 379 -37.56 25.98 13.32
CA VAL A 379 -38.07 25.89 11.96
C VAL A 379 -39.58 25.69 11.99
N ARG A 380 -40.34 26.76 11.72
CA ARG A 380 -41.81 26.71 11.48
C ARG A 380 -42.14 25.99 10.17
N ALA A 381 -41.91 24.68 10.15
CA ALA A 381 -42.31 23.75 9.12
C ALA A 381 -43.84 23.63 9.09
N ARG A 382 -44.50 24.51 8.32
CA ARG A 382 -45.92 24.36 8.00
C ARG A 382 -46.07 23.36 6.84
N PRO A 383 -47.03 22.41 6.87
CA PRO A 383 -47.29 21.54 5.73
C PRO A 383 -47.71 22.40 4.52
N SER A 384 -47.17 22.06 3.35
CA SER A 384 -47.47 22.81 2.12
C SER A 384 -48.96 22.72 1.76
N ARG A 385 -49.47 23.68 0.97
CA ARG A 385 -50.85 23.63 0.48
C ARG A 385 -51.12 22.36 -0.34
N LEU A 386 -50.10 21.81 -1.01
CA LEU A 386 -50.15 20.53 -1.73
C LEU A 386 -50.27 19.33 -0.78
N PHE A 387 -49.52 19.32 0.33
CA PHE A 387 -49.62 18.26 1.35
C PHE A 387 -51.02 18.20 1.95
N ARG A 388 -51.59 19.36 2.34
CA ARG A 388 -52.97 19.42 2.86
C ARG A 388 -54.04 19.00 1.83
N ARG A 389 -53.84 19.27 0.53
CA ARG A 389 -54.84 18.98 -0.52
C ARG A 389 -55.04 17.49 -0.79
N HIS A 390 -54.11 16.63 -0.39
CA HIS A 390 -54.27 15.17 -0.48
C HIS A 390 -55.21 14.60 0.59
N GLY A 391 -55.47 15.32 1.69
CA GLY A 391 -56.32 14.83 2.78
C GLY A 391 -57.83 14.87 2.52
N SER A 392 -58.28 15.50 1.43
CA SER A 392 -59.72 15.67 1.14
C SER A 392 -60.25 14.84 -0.04
N GLN A 393 -59.38 14.37 -0.94
CA GLN A 393 -59.67 13.26 -1.87
C GLN A 393 -58.37 12.46 -2.13
N PRO A 394 -58.35 11.13 -1.88
CA PRO A 394 -57.15 10.33 -2.08
C PRO A 394 -56.85 10.11 -3.56
N SER A 395 -55.57 10.20 -3.93
CA SER A 395 -55.11 9.80 -5.27
C SER A 395 -55.26 8.28 -5.43
N LYS A 396 -56.14 7.84 -6.34
CA LYS A 396 -56.40 6.43 -6.64
C LYS A 396 -55.23 5.69 -7.32
N ARG A 397 -54.03 6.27 -7.39
CA ARG A 397 -52.87 5.78 -8.17
C ARG A 397 -51.50 5.92 -7.47
N SER A 398 -51.42 5.94 -6.13
CA SER A 398 -50.10 5.87 -5.48
C SER A 398 -49.50 4.46 -5.60
N LEU A 399 -48.19 4.36 -5.85
CA LEU A 399 -47.50 3.07 -6.03
C LEU A 399 -47.65 2.18 -4.78
N ALA A 400 -47.48 2.75 -3.59
CA ALA A 400 -47.67 2.04 -2.33
C ALA A 400 -49.09 1.45 -2.17
N ARG A 401 -50.14 2.16 -2.61
CA ARG A 401 -51.52 1.62 -2.57
C ARG A 401 -51.75 0.55 -3.62
N VAL A 402 -51.08 0.61 -4.78
CA VAL A 402 -51.11 -0.47 -5.77
C VAL A 402 -50.45 -1.74 -5.24
N LEU A 403 -49.23 -1.64 -4.69
CA LEU A 403 -48.52 -2.75 -4.04
C LEU A 403 -49.32 -3.31 -2.86
N GLY A 404 -49.89 -2.44 -2.02
CA GLY A 404 -50.74 -2.82 -0.90
C GLY A 404 -51.99 -3.57 -1.34
N ASN A 405 -52.74 -3.05 -2.32
CA ASN A 405 -53.92 -3.73 -2.86
C ASN A 405 -53.58 -5.09 -3.49
N ILE A 406 -52.44 -5.22 -4.16
CA ILE A 406 -51.93 -6.51 -4.66
C ILE A 406 -51.64 -7.47 -3.49
N SER A 407 -50.94 -7.02 -2.45
CA SER A 407 -50.67 -7.82 -1.23
C SER A 407 -51.94 -8.27 -0.51
N LEU A 408 -52.94 -7.37 -0.37
CA LEU A 408 -54.21 -7.65 0.30
C LEU A 408 -55.13 -8.58 -0.50
N THR A 409 -55.15 -8.49 -1.84
CA THR A 409 -56.02 -9.31 -2.69
C THR A 409 -55.44 -10.70 -3.00
N HIS A 410 -54.12 -10.84 -3.08
CA HIS A 410 -53.46 -12.04 -3.59
C HIS A 410 -52.37 -12.64 -2.67
N PRO A 411 -52.52 -12.65 -1.33
CA PRO A 411 -51.42 -12.94 -0.40
C PRO A 411 -50.77 -14.32 -0.61
N ARG A 412 -51.57 -15.36 -0.93
CA ARG A 412 -51.02 -16.70 -1.22
C ARG A 412 -50.18 -16.75 -2.49
N LYS A 413 -50.56 -16.04 -3.56
CA LYS A 413 -49.78 -16.02 -4.81
C LYS A 413 -48.43 -15.33 -4.58
N ILE A 414 -48.42 -14.28 -3.77
CA ILE A 414 -47.25 -13.44 -3.47
C ILE A 414 -46.20 -14.19 -2.64
N LEU A 415 -46.63 -15.00 -1.66
CA LEU A 415 -45.73 -15.89 -0.93
C LEU A 415 -45.13 -16.98 -1.85
N VAL A 416 -45.93 -17.54 -2.77
CA VAL A 416 -45.43 -18.53 -3.75
C VAL A 416 -44.45 -17.90 -4.75
N SER A 417 -44.72 -16.69 -5.27
CA SER A 417 -43.76 -15.99 -6.14
C SER A 417 -42.49 -15.58 -5.40
N GLY A 418 -42.58 -15.19 -4.12
CA GLY A 418 -41.40 -14.93 -3.29
C GLY A 418 -40.52 -16.18 -3.12
N ALA A 419 -41.13 -17.33 -2.86
CA ALA A 419 -40.41 -18.62 -2.79
C ALA A 419 -39.80 -19.04 -4.14
N LEU A 420 -40.49 -18.80 -5.26
CA LEU A 420 -39.96 -19.08 -6.60
C LEU A 420 -38.77 -18.18 -6.95
N ILE A 421 -38.85 -16.88 -6.62
CA ILE A 421 -37.73 -15.94 -6.80
C ILE A 421 -36.55 -16.35 -5.91
N ALA A 422 -36.79 -16.76 -4.65
CA ALA A 422 -35.73 -17.27 -3.78
C ALA A 422 -35.05 -18.53 -4.36
N GLY A 423 -35.81 -19.47 -4.93
CA GLY A 423 -35.25 -20.67 -5.57
C GLY A 423 -34.41 -20.35 -6.81
N LEU A 424 -34.86 -19.45 -7.67
CA LEU A 424 -34.08 -18.96 -8.81
C LEU A 424 -32.84 -18.19 -8.36
N ALA A 425 -32.95 -17.43 -7.26
CA ALA A 425 -31.85 -16.65 -6.71
C ALA A 425 -30.75 -17.55 -6.12
N VAL A 426 -31.11 -18.62 -5.41
CA VAL A 426 -30.16 -19.66 -4.97
C VAL A 426 -29.43 -20.30 -6.14
N PHE A 427 -30.13 -20.60 -7.26
CA PHE A 427 -29.48 -21.13 -8.46
C PHE A 427 -28.45 -20.14 -9.06
N GLY A 428 -28.78 -18.85 -9.14
CA GLY A 428 -27.82 -17.83 -9.56
C GLY A 428 -26.63 -17.68 -8.59
N ALA A 429 -26.89 -17.72 -7.28
CA ALA A 429 -25.86 -17.55 -6.24
C ALA A 429 -24.79 -18.64 -6.25
N VAL A 430 -25.14 -19.88 -6.65
CA VAL A 430 -24.17 -20.98 -6.81
C VAL A 430 -23.20 -20.77 -7.98
N ASN A 431 -23.48 -19.81 -8.88
CA ASN A 431 -22.59 -19.44 -10.00
C ASN A 431 -21.73 -18.20 -9.70
N VAL A 432 -21.65 -17.73 -8.46
CA VAL A 432 -20.74 -16.64 -8.06
C VAL A 432 -19.30 -17.16 -8.04
N VAL A 433 -18.41 -16.49 -8.76
CA VAL A 433 -16.97 -16.76 -8.78
C VAL A 433 -16.25 -15.81 -7.82
N VAL A 434 -15.34 -16.34 -7.01
CA VAL A 434 -14.42 -15.55 -6.18
C VAL A 434 -13.19 -15.24 -7.01
N ASN A 435 -12.89 -13.95 -7.20
CA ASN A 435 -11.70 -13.46 -7.87
C ASN A 435 -11.48 -12.00 -7.52
N GLU A 436 -10.23 -11.56 -7.54
CA GLU A 436 -9.84 -10.16 -7.56
C GLU A 436 -8.74 -9.99 -8.62
N GLU A 437 -8.73 -8.84 -9.30
CA GLU A 437 -7.64 -8.43 -10.19
C GLU A 437 -7.70 -6.90 -10.31
N ARG A 438 -6.66 -6.22 -9.83
CA ARG A 438 -6.75 -4.77 -9.59
C ARG A 438 -6.88 -3.95 -10.86
N ILE A 439 -6.19 -4.32 -11.94
CA ILE A 439 -6.29 -3.62 -13.23
C ILE A 439 -7.67 -3.82 -13.89
N GLU A 440 -8.24 -5.03 -13.86
CA GLU A 440 -9.57 -5.29 -14.45
C GLU A 440 -10.74 -4.58 -13.74
N ASN A 441 -10.50 -3.95 -12.59
CA ASN A 441 -11.46 -3.05 -11.98
C ASN A 441 -11.50 -1.67 -12.68
N PHE A 442 -10.37 -1.15 -13.20
CA PHE A 442 -10.31 0.17 -13.86
C PHE A 442 -11.10 0.22 -15.17
N GLN A 443 -11.50 1.42 -15.61
CA GLN A 443 -12.24 1.55 -16.86
C GLN A 443 -11.29 1.35 -18.05
N PRO A 444 -11.66 0.58 -19.10
CA PRO A 444 -10.78 0.30 -20.25
C PRO A 444 -10.27 1.50 -21.07
N HIS A 445 -10.66 2.72 -20.73
CA HIS A 445 -10.19 3.98 -21.33
C HIS A 445 -9.20 4.76 -20.44
N GLU A 446 -8.93 4.30 -19.21
CA GLU A 446 -8.04 4.99 -18.26
C GLU A 446 -6.56 4.73 -18.60
N PRO A 447 -5.67 5.74 -18.49
CA PRO A 447 -4.26 5.58 -18.86
C PRO A 447 -3.56 4.42 -18.16
N ILE A 448 -3.86 4.17 -16.88
CA ILE A 448 -3.28 3.08 -16.09
C ILE A 448 -3.66 1.68 -16.62
N TYR A 449 -4.90 1.52 -17.10
CA TYR A 449 -5.37 0.27 -17.72
C TYR A 449 -4.68 0.04 -19.07
N ILE A 450 -4.61 1.09 -19.89
CA ILE A 450 -3.95 1.03 -21.20
C ILE A 450 -2.46 0.73 -21.02
N ALA A 451 -1.79 1.40 -20.07
CA ALA A 451 -0.38 1.17 -19.77
C ALA A 451 -0.09 -0.27 -19.34
N ASP A 452 -0.80 -0.81 -18.34
CA ASP A 452 -0.63 -2.21 -17.89
C ASP A 452 -0.82 -3.19 -19.05
N LYS A 453 -1.88 -3.04 -19.86
CA LYS A 453 -2.15 -3.97 -20.98
C LYS A 453 -1.12 -3.85 -22.11
N THR A 454 -0.63 -2.65 -22.43
CA THR A 454 0.40 -2.47 -23.47
C THR A 454 1.77 -2.99 -23.02
N ILE A 455 2.13 -2.79 -21.75
CA ILE A 455 3.37 -3.32 -21.17
C ILE A 455 3.32 -4.85 -21.09
N ASN A 456 2.29 -5.42 -20.48
CA ASN A 456 2.14 -6.88 -20.37
C ASN A 456 1.92 -7.57 -21.73
N ALA A 457 1.52 -6.85 -22.79
CA ALA A 457 1.53 -7.40 -24.15
C ALA A 457 2.96 -7.61 -24.71
N SER A 458 3.90 -6.72 -24.38
CA SER A 458 5.23 -6.63 -25.00
C SER A 458 6.37 -7.22 -24.15
N MET A 459 6.24 -7.12 -22.82
CA MET A 459 7.17 -7.61 -21.81
C MET A 459 6.72 -8.98 -21.27
N ASP A 460 7.53 -9.66 -20.48
CA ASP A 460 7.18 -10.95 -19.85
C ASP A 460 6.18 -10.78 -18.71
N GLY A 461 6.22 -9.63 -18.00
CA GLY A 461 5.09 -9.17 -17.19
C GLY A 461 5.48 -8.41 -15.94
N THR A 462 4.52 -7.63 -15.41
CA THR A 462 4.71 -6.70 -14.28
C THR A 462 4.28 -7.27 -12.92
N TYR A 463 3.93 -8.56 -12.85
CA TYR A 463 3.48 -9.20 -11.62
C TYR A 463 4.49 -10.27 -11.19
N TYR A 464 5.05 -10.14 -9.98
CA TYR A 464 6.13 -11.01 -9.51
C TYR A 464 5.63 -12.10 -8.55
N LEU A 465 6.06 -13.32 -8.81
CA LEU A 465 5.99 -14.47 -7.91
C LEU A 465 7.43 -14.84 -7.55
N ASP A 466 7.77 -14.76 -6.26
CA ASP A 466 9.13 -14.98 -5.79
C ASP A 466 9.24 -16.30 -5.02
N VAL A 467 10.39 -16.97 -5.12
CA VAL A 467 10.75 -18.14 -4.30
C VAL A 467 12.09 -17.87 -3.65
N VAL A 468 12.12 -17.93 -2.32
CA VAL A 468 13.35 -17.80 -1.54
C VAL A 468 13.88 -19.18 -1.21
N ILE A 469 15.17 -19.39 -1.47
CA ILE A 469 15.90 -20.62 -1.16
C ILE A 469 16.89 -20.31 -0.04
N GLU A 470 16.92 -21.15 1.00
CA GLU A 470 17.76 -20.99 2.19
C GLU A 470 18.63 -22.22 2.43
N THR A 471 19.95 -22.02 2.51
CA THR A 471 20.93 -23.06 2.84
C THR A 471 21.23 -23.09 4.35
N PRO A 472 21.74 -24.19 4.92
CA PRO A 472 22.01 -24.28 6.36
C PRO A 472 23.26 -23.49 6.79
N ASP A 473 24.23 -23.34 5.88
CA ASP A 473 25.52 -22.69 6.12
C ASP A 473 25.67 -21.37 5.33
N SER A 474 26.50 -20.47 5.87
CA SER A 474 27.03 -19.30 5.16
C SER A 474 27.86 -19.71 3.94
N GLU A 475 27.89 -18.87 2.90
CA GLU A 475 28.44 -19.20 1.57
C GLU A 475 27.83 -20.46 0.92
N GLY A 476 26.66 -20.93 1.38
CA GLY A 476 26.00 -22.15 0.89
C GLY A 476 25.47 -22.02 -0.52
N ILE A 477 25.06 -20.83 -0.96
CA ILE A 477 24.63 -20.55 -2.33
C ILE A 477 25.79 -20.76 -3.35
N TYR A 478 27.05 -20.72 -2.91
CA TYR A 478 28.19 -21.03 -3.78
C TYR A 478 28.31 -22.53 -4.12
N ASP A 479 27.57 -23.43 -3.46
CA ASP A 479 27.62 -24.85 -3.79
C ASP A 479 26.94 -25.13 -5.15
N PRO A 480 27.64 -25.74 -6.13
CA PRO A 480 27.07 -26.04 -7.44
C PRO A 480 25.82 -26.94 -7.42
N SER A 481 25.58 -27.72 -6.36
CA SER A 481 24.32 -28.45 -6.18
C SER A 481 23.12 -27.54 -5.92
N VAL A 482 23.31 -26.46 -5.15
CA VAL A 482 22.27 -25.44 -4.86
C VAL A 482 21.97 -24.63 -6.12
N LEU A 483 22.99 -24.17 -6.85
CA LEU A 483 22.83 -23.47 -8.13
C LEU A 483 22.10 -24.34 -9.17
N ARG A 484 22.33 -25.67 -9.17
CA ARG A 484 21.57 -26.61 -10.00
C ARG A 484 20.13 -26.80 -9.53
N ALA A 485 19.84 -26.72 -8.24
CA ALA A 485 18.47 -26.74 -7.72
C ALA A 485 17.70 -25.46 -8.13
N ILE A 486 18.35 -24.29 -8.02
CA ILE A 486 17.87 -23.01 -8.56
C ILE A 486 17.54 -23.13 -10.05
N SER A 487 18.50 -23.56 -10.87
CA SER A 487 18.29 -23.67 -12.33
C SER A 487 17.28 -24.75 -12.72
N LYS A 488 17.07 -25.81 -11.92
CA LYS A 488 15.95 -26.75 -12.08
C LYS A 488 14.61 -26.07 -11.80
N LEU A 489 14.52 -25.29 -10.72
CA LEU A 489 13.31 -24.56 -10.33
C LEU A 489 12.89 -23.57 -11.43
N GLN A 490 13.83 -22.80 -11.99
CA GLN A 490 13.57 -21.95 -13.17
C GLN A 490 12.95 -22.76 -14.32
N VAL A 491 13.58 -23.87 -14.71
CA VAL A 491 13.09 -24.76 -15.78
C VAL A 491 11.76 -25.46 -15.44
N PHE A 492 11.35 -25.52 -14.16
CA PHE A 492 10.00 -25.93 -13.76
C PHE A 492 8.99 -24.78 -13.88
N LEU A 493 9.36 -23.58 -13.45
CA LEU A 493 8.54 -22.36 -13.52
C LEU A 493 8.25 -21.97 -14.99
N GLU A 494 9.27 -21.94 -15.85
CA GLU A 494 9.18 -21.68 -17.31
C GLU A 494 8.30 -22.67 -18.09
N ARG A 495 7.94 -23.81 -17.48
CA ARG A 495 7.03 -24.80 -18.07
C ARG A 495 5.57 -24.61 -17.66
N GLN A 496 5.29 -23.71 -16.72
CA GLN A 496 3.92 -23.36 -16.34
C GLN A 496 3.38 -22.35 -17.36
N PRO A 497 2.23 -22.59 -18.02
CA PRO A 497 1.70 -21.69 -19.05
C PRO A 497 1.26 -20.31 -18.53
N GLU A 498 1.33 -20.09 -17.21
CA GLU A 498 1.03 -18.84 -16.54
C GLU A 498 2.27 -17.94 -16.32
N ILE A 499 3.48 -18.48 -16.47
CA ILE A 499 4.77 -17.79 -16.27
C ILE A 499 5.42 -17.55 -17.64
N TYR A 500 6.02 -16.36 -17.81
CA TYR A 500 6.57 -15.91 -19.10
C TYR A 500 8.08 -15.70 -19.09
N GLY A 501 8.66 -15.36 -17.94
CA GLY A 501 10.10 -15.22 -17.74
C GLY A 501 10.49 -15.56 -16.29
N THR A 502 11.75 -15.89 -16.06
CA THR A 502 12.33 -16.06 -14.70
C THR A 502 13.71 -15.43 -14.63
N SER A 503 14.12 -15.02 -13.42
CA SER A 503 15.48 -14.57 -13.13
C SER A 503 15.97 -15.14 -11.80
N SER A 504 17.29 -15.35 -11.72
CA SER A 504 17.95 -15.74 -10.48
C SER A 504 19.45 -15.44 -10.54
N ILE A 505 20.11 -15.54 -9.39
CA ILE A 505 21.57 -15.49 -9.29
C ILE A 505 22.30 -16.52 -10.17
N ALA A 506 21.65 -17.62 -10.55
CA ALA A 506 22.25 -18.63 -11.42
C ALA A 506 22.54 -18.09 -12.83
N ASP A 507 21.80 -17.09 -13.31
CA ASP A 507 21.95 -16.53 -14.66
C ASP A 507 23.14 -15.58 -14.77
N TYR A 508 23.33 -14.72 -13.76
CA TYR A 508 24.55 -13.93 -13.59
C TYR A 508 25.79 -14.82 -13.52
N ILE A 509 25.73 -15.96 -12.82
CA ILE A 509 26.85 -16.92 -12.73
C ILE A 509 27.16 -17.57 -14.08
N LYS A 510 26.14 -17.92 -14.89
CA LYS A 510 26.33 -18.41 -16.28
C LYS A 510 27.00 -17.34 -17.15
N GLN A 511 26.57 -16.08 -17.05
CA GLN A 511 27.13 -14.97 -17.82
C GLN A 511 28.58 -14.66 -17.40
N MET A 512 28.86 -14.54 -16.09
CA MET A 512 30.22 -14.36 -15.58
C MET A 512 31.16 -15.50 -16.02
N TYR A 513 30.69 -16.75 -15.99
CA TYR A 513 31.52 -17.89 -16.40
C TYR A 513 31.80 -17.93 -17.91
N LYS A 514 30.84 -17.49 -18.74
CA LYS A 514 31.04 -17.23 -20.17
C LYS A 514 32.07 -16.11 -20.38
N ALA A 515 31.89 -14.95 -19.74
CA ALA A 515 32.73 -13.78 -19.91
C ALA A 515 34.22 -14.02 -19.56
N VAL A 516 34.54 -14.65 -18.40
CA VAL A 516 35.94 -14.92 -18.02
C VAL A 516 36.69 -15.90 -18.95
N ASN A 517 35.94 -16.59 -19.84
CA ASN A 517 36.42 -17.50 -20.86
C ASN A 517 36.29 -16.92 -22.28
N GLU A 518 36.50 -15.61 -22.43
CA GLU A 518 36.59 -14.92 -23.74
C GLU A 518 35.26 -15.02 -24.54
N ASP A 519 34.15 -14.95 -23.80
CA ASP A 519 32.75 -14.98 -24.25
C ASP A 519 32.29 -16.22 -25.04
N ASP A 520 33.08 -17.31 -25.03
CA ASP A 520 32.74 -18.57 -25.68
C ASP A 520 31.39 -19.14 -25.18
N PRO A 521 30.36 -19.27 -26.05
CA PRO A 521 29.04 -19.77 -25.67
C PRO A 521 29.03 -21.18 -25.06
N ALA A 522 30.08 -21.98 -25.25
CA ALA A 522 30.24 -23.27 -24.58
C ALA A 522 30.37 -23.15 -23.05
N PHE A 523 30.72 -21.96 -22.53
CA PHE A 523 30.87 -21.66 -21.11
C PHE A 523 29.67 -20.94 -20.49
N TYR A 524 28.55 -20.77 -21.21
CA TYR A 524 27.27 -20.32 -20.62
C TYR A 524 26.61 -21.45 -19.82
N ALA A 525 27.23 -21.79 -18.69
CA ALA A 525 26.90 -22.92 -17.83
C ALA A 525 27.21 -22.60 -16.36
N LEU A 526 26.69 -23.40 -15.44
CA LEU A 526 27.05 -23.29 -14.03
C LEU A 526 28.39 -24.01 -13.75
N PRO A 527 29.36 -23.37 -13.08
CA PRO A 527 30.61 -24.02 -12.67
C PRO A 527 30.41 -25.20 -11.72
N ASP A 528 31.26 -26.22 -11.84
CA ASP A 528 31.29 -27.40 -10.95
C ASP A 528 32.16 -27.23 -9.68
N ASP A 529 32.74 -26.05 -9.45
CA ASP A 529 33.64 -25.78 -8.31
C ASP A 529 33.15 -24.58 -7.47
N ARG A 530 32.98 -24.79 -6.16
CA ARG A 530 32.49 -23.78 -5.19
C ARG A 530 33.41 -22.56 -5.06
N ASN A 531 34.72 -22.74 -5.16
CA ASN A 531 35.69 -21.66 -5.05
C ASN A 531 35.73 -20.83 -6.33
N LEU A 532 35.51 -21.47 -7.49
CA LEU A 532 35.34 -20.77 -8.75
C LEU A 532 34.08 -19.88 -8.72
N VAL A 533 32.95 -20.36 -8.21
CA VAL A 533 31.74 -19.52 -8.03
C VAL A 533 32.05 -18.30 -7.16
N ALA A 534 32.66 -18.48 -5.98
CA ALA A 534 33.05 -17.39 -5.10
C ALA A 534 34.02 -16.39 -5.75
N GLN A 535 34.94 -16.89 -6.58
CA GLN A 535 35.92 -16.07 -7.30
C GLN A 535 35.35 -15.34 -8.54
N LEU A 536 34.22 -15.79 -9.09
CA LEU A 536 33.45 -15.02 -10.07
C LEU A 536 32.76 -13.82 -9.38
N PHE A 537 32.14 -14.03 -8.21
CA PHE A 537 31.58 -12.93 -7.42
C PHE A 537 32.62 -11.87 -7.05
N LEU A 538 33.77 -12.28 -6.51
CA LEU A 538 34.85 -11.35 -6.14
C LEU A 538 35.43 -10.61 -7.35
N LEU A 539 35.42 -11.22 -8.54
CA LEU A 539 35.83 -10.55 -9.78
C LEU A 539 34.78 -9.52 -10.25
N TYR A 540 33.48 -9.80 -10.09
CA TYR A 540 32.43 -8.83 -10.41
C TYR A 540 32.49 -7.64 -9.46
N THR A 541 32.53 -7.86 -8.15
CA THR A 541 32.61 -6.77 -7.14
C THR A 541 33.94 -6.00 -7.16
N ALA A 542 34.87 -6.31 -8.07
CA ALA A 542 36.04 -5.50 -8.34
C ALA A 542 35.79 -4.41 -9.40
N SER A 543 34.68 -4.47 -10.14
CA SER A 543 34.35 -3.57 -11.26
C SER A 543 32.83 -3.30 -11.43
N GLY A 544 32.02 -3.69 -10.45
CA GLY A 544 30.58 -3.38 -10.33
C GLY A 544 30.23 -3.02 -8.88
N ASP A 545 29.01 -2.57 -8.61
CA ASP A 545 28.60 -2.08 -7.29
C ASP A 545 28.46 -3.25 -6.28
N PRO A 546 28.81 -3.07 -5.00
CA PRO A 546 28.55 -4.06 -3.96
C PRO A 546 27.09 -4.52 -3.86
N THR A 547 26.13 -3.67 -4.26
CA THR A 547 24.69 -3.90 -4.10
C THR A 547 23.97 -4.51 -5.30
N ASP A 548 24.64 -4.66 -6.46
CA ASP A 548 24.08 -5.26 -7.71
C ASP A 548 23.50 -6.68 -7.52
N PHE A 549 23.84 -7.35 -6.41
CA PHE A 549 23.33 -8.68 -6.05
C PHE A 549 22.40 -8.71 -4.84
N GLU A 550 22.10 -7.59 -4.16
CA GLU A 550 21.21 -7.59 -2.98
C GLU A 550 19.79 -8.07 -3.31
N GLU A 551 19.26 -7.78 -4.51
CA GLU A 551 17.96 -8.32 -4.96
C GLU A 551 17.97 -9.85 -5.17
N GLN A 552 19.14 -10.47 -5.25
CA GLN A 552 19.30 -11.85 -5.72
C GLN A 552 19.85 -12.80 -4.63
N VAL A 553 20.66 -12.31 -3.69
CA VAL A 553 21.32 -13.10 -2.62
C VAL A 553 21.65 -12.24 -1.39
N ASP A 554 21.53 -12.81 -0.19
CA ASP A 554 21.92 -12.09 1.04
C ASP A 554 23.45 -11.92 1.16
N SER A 555 23.88 -11.00 2.03
CA SER A 555 25.29 -10.68 2.23
C SER A 555 26.13 -11.82 2.82
N ARG A 556 25.49 -12.82 3.46
CA ARG A 556 26.15 -14.06 3.91
C ARG A 556 26.15 -15.16 2.83
N ARG A 557 25.46 -14.94 1.71
CA ARG A 557 25.30 -15.89 0.60
C ARG A 557 24.77 -17.24 1.09
N GLN A 558 23.80 -17.16 2.01
CA GLN A 558 23.01 -18.24 2.61
C GLN A 558 21.60 -18.31 1.98
N THR A 559 21.02 -17.18 1.62
CA THR A 559 19.72 -17.14 0.92
C THR A 559 19.84 -16.59 -0.50
N ALA A 560 18.98 -17.07 -1.39
CA ALA A 560 18.86 -16.61 -2.77
C ALA A 560 17.40 -16.43 -3.18
N LEU A 561 17.15 -15.46 -4.06
CA LEU A 561 15.85 -15.23 -4.69
C LEU A 561 15.80 -15.92 -6.06
N VAL A 562 14.62 -16.43 -6.41
CA VAL A 562 14.23 -16.83 -7.77
C VAL A 562 12.91 -16.15 -8.09
N ARG A 563 12.92 -15.22 -9.04
CA ARG A 563 11.76 -14.43 -9.44
C ARG A 563 11.13 -15.00 -10.70
N ALA A 564 9.81 -14.99 -10.77
CA ALA A 564 9.03 -15.37 -11.95
C ALA A 564 8.03 -14.27 -12.33
N ASN A 565 7.94 -13.98 -13.63
CA ASN A 565 7.10 -12.91 -14.18
C ASN A 565 5.78 -13.48 -14.71
N LEU A 566 4.68 -12.87 -14.26
CA LEU A 566 3.31 -13.12 -14.69
C LEU A 566 2.71 -11.85 -15.31
N LYS A 567 1.73 -12.05 -16.20
CA LYS A 567 1.02 -10.97 -16.93
C LYS A 567 -0.32 -10.55 -16.30
N THR A 568 -0.62 -11.05 -15.10
CA THR A 568 -1.90 -10.86 -14.41
C THR A 568 -1.76 -11.18 -12.93
N GLY A 569 -2.43 -10.39 -12.09
CA GLY A 569 -2.57 -10.64 -10.64
C GLY A 569 -3.80 -11.48 -10.27
N SER A 570 -4.44 -12.16 -11.22
CA SER A 570 -5.71 -12.85 -11.02
C SER A 570 -5.62 -14.01 -10.02
N TYR A 571 -6.43 -13.99 -8.97
CA TYR A 571 -6.49 -15.10 -8.00
C TYR A 571 -6.85 -16.45 -8.65
N GLN A 572 -7.68 -16.49 -9.70
CA GLN A 572 -7.95 -17.74 -10.42
C GLN A 572 -6.69 -18.34 -11.09
N VAL A 573 -5.72 -17.50 -11.46
CA VAL A 573 -4.40 -17.95 -11.96
C VAL A 573 -3.54 -18.47 -10.80
N SER A 574 -3.34 -17.67 -9.75
CA SER A 574 -2.48 -18.05 -8.61
C SER A 574 -2.99 -19.31 -7.90
N ARG A 575 -4.31 -19.44 -7.70
CA ARG A 575 -4.97 -20.64 -7.16
C ARG A 575 -4.69 -21.93 -7.95
N SER A 576 -4.40 -21.81 -9.25
CA SER A 576 -4.01 -22.95 -10.07
C SER A 576 -2.50 -23.25 -10.00
N LEU A 577 -1.67 -22.25 -9.70
CA LEU A 577 -0.21 -22.26 -9.82
C LEU A 577 0.48 -22.53 -8.48
N ILE A 578 0.07 -21.85 -7.40
CA ILE A 578 0.70 -21.99 -6.08
C ILE A 578 0.69 -23.45 -5.60
N PRO A 579 -0.44 -24.21 -5.64
CA PRO A 579 -0.43 -25.62 -5.23
C PRO A 579 0.42 -26.55 -6.11
N ARG A 580 0.71 -26.17 -7.37
CA ARG A 580 1.69 -26.89 -8.22
C ARG A 580 3.11 -26.61 -7.75
N LEU A 581 3.41 -25.36 -7.39
CA LEU A 581 4.71 -24.92 -6.92
C LEU A 581 5.02 -25.45 -5.52
N GLU A 582 4.10 -25.33 -4.56
CA GLU A 582 4.21 -25.93 -3.22
C GLU A 582 4.54 -27.42 -3.29
N ALA A 583 3.81 -28.18 -4.13
CA ALA A 583 4.03 -29.61 -4.32
C ALA A 583 5.39 -29.94 -4.98
N TYR A 584 5.93 -29.06 -5.83
CA TYR A 584 7.27 -29.21 -6.40
C TYR A 584 8.35 -28.90 -5.35
N LEU A 585 8.25 -27.77 -4.65
CA LEU A 585 9.21 -27.36 -3.63
C LEU A 585 9.31 -28.40 -2.50
N ALA A 586 8.17 -28.87 -1.99
CA ALA A 586 8.10 -29.93 -0.98
C ALA A 586 8.58 -31.33 -1.46
N SER A 587 9.06 -31.46 -2.71
CA SER A 587 9.56 -32.72 -3.28
C SER A 587 11.01 -32.66 -3.80
N GLU A 588 11.52 -31.47 -4.14
CA GLU A 588 12.92 -31.28 -4.57
C GLU A 588 13.77 -30.53 -3.52
N PHE A 589 13.15 -29.93 -2.49
CA PHE A 589 13.79 -29.24 -1.36
C PHE A 589 13.37 -29.87 -0.02
N ASP A 590 13.43 -31.21 0.08
CA ASP A 590 13.09 -31.98 1.28
C ASP A 590 14.29 -32.24 2.24
N GLY A 591 15.46 -31.70 1.89
CA GLY A 591 16.72 -31.88 2.61
C GLY A 591 17.10 -30.71 3.54
N GLU A 592 18.41 -30.45 3.65
CA GLU A 592 18.96 -29.37 4.49
C GLU A 592 18.83 -27.97 3.86
N VAL A 593 18.57 -27.91 2.54
CA VAL A 593 18.28 -26.67 1.80
C VAL A 593 16.76 -26.59 1.60
N SER A 594 16.16 -25.50 2.09
CA SER A 594 14.71 -25.29 2.00
C SER A 594 14.34 -24.25 0.94
N ALA A 595 13.08 -24.26 0.50
CA ALA A 595 12.54 -23.27 -0.44
C ALA A 595 11.10 -22.90 -0.06
N GLN A 596 10.78 -21.60 -0.07
CA GLN A 596 9.48 -21.06 0.34
C GLN A 596 9.01 -19.96 -0.62
N ILE A 597 7.70 -19.83 -0.81
CA ILE A 597 7.09 -18.91 -1.77
C ILE A 597 6.82 -17.55 -1.12
N SER A 598 7.08 -16.47 -1.85
CA SER A 598 6.93 -15.07 -1.44
C SER A 598 6.41 -14.18 -2.59
N GLY A 599 6.44 -12.86 -2.42
CA GLY A 599 6.01 -11.88 -3.40
C GLY A 599 4.49 -11.67 -3.47
N ARG A 600 4.08 -10.63 -4.22
CA ARG A 600 2.67 -10.15 -4.32
C ARG A 600 1.69 -11.26 -4.68
N ILE A 601 2.01 -12.09 -5.67
CA ILE A 601 1.14 -13.19 -6.13
C ILE A 601 0.83 -14.22 -5.02
N ASN A 602 1.77 -14.46 -4.09
CA ASN A 602 1.56 -15.42 -3.00
C ASN A 602 0.73 -14.83 -1.86
N VAL A 603 1.01 -13.56 -1.50
CA VAL A 603 0.20 -12.81 -0.50
C VAL A 603 -1.24 -12.69 -0.95
N ASP A 604 -1.47 -12.27 -2.21
CA ASP A 604 -2.80 -12.13 -2.78
C ASP A 604 -3.53 -13.49 -2.87
N TYR A 605 -2.82 -14.60 -3.13
CA TYR A 605 -3.40 -15.95 -3.11
C TYR A 605 -3.97 -16.32 -1.73
N HIS A 606 -3.15 -16.27 -0.67
CA HIS A 606 -3.58 -16.64 0.67
C HIS A 606 -4.66 -15.70 1.22
N TRP A 607 -4.53 -14.40 0.97
CA TRP A 607 -5.53 -13.40 1.33
C TRP A 607 -6.89 -13.67 0.69
N ILE A 608 -6.93 -13.97 -0.61
CA ILE A 608 -8.18 -14.11 -1.37
C ILE A 608 -8.86 -15.48 -1.15
N ASP A 609 -8.10 -16.56 -0.90
CA ASP A 609 -8.69 -17.89 -0.62
C ASP A 609 -9.63 -17.85 0.61
N GLY A 610 -9.24 -17.11 1.66
CA GLY A 610 -10.05 -16.88 2.85
C GLY A 610 -11.27 -15.97 2.68
N ILE A 611 -11.35 -15.16 1.61
CA ILE A 611 -12.47 -14.20 1.40
C ILE A 611 -13.80 -14.92 1.27
N ALA A 612 -13.82 -16.10 0.62
CA ALA A 612 -15.05 -16.86 0.40
C ALA A 612 -15.74 -17.25 1.72
N GLU A 613 -14.95 -17.74 2.69
CA GLU A 613 -15.47 -18.23 3.97
C GLU A 613 -15.73 -17.09 4.95
N THR A 614 -14.81 -16.13 5.07
CA THR A 614 -14.97 -14.95 5.94
C THR A 614 -16.19 -14.12 5.53
N HIS A 615 -16.39 -13.83 4.24
CA HIS A 615 -17.58 -13.16 3.72
C HIS A 615 -18.87 -13.92 4.05
N LEU A 616 -18.91 -15.24 3.79
CA LEU A 616 -20.09 -16.07 4.07
C LEU A 616 -20.42 -16.08 5.57
N ASN A 617 -19.40 -16.26 6.42
CA ASN A 617 -19.54 -16.22 7.88
C ASN A 617 -20.02 -14.84 8.35
N SER A 618 -19.44 -13.75 7.84
CA SER A 618 -19.84 -12.39 8.18
C SER A 618 -21.28 -12.09 7.78
N VAL A 619 -21.74 -12.58 6.63
CA VAL A 619 -23.13 -12.43 6.17
C VAL A 619 -24.09 -13.25 7.03
N ILE A 620 -23.73 -14.49 7.39
CA ILE A 620 -24.52 -15.33 8.30
C ILE A 620 -24.62 -14.68 9.69
N VAL A 621 -23.51 -14.21 10.25
CA VAL A 621 -23.46 -13.59 11.59
C VAL A 621 -24.17 -12.24 11.60
N SER A 622 -23.97 -11.38 10.61
CA SER A 622 -24.69 -10.11 10.47
C SER A 622 -26.20 -10.32 10.35
N PHE A 623 -26.63 -11.29 9.52
CA PHE A 623 -28.03 -11.64 9.36
C PHE A 623 -28.63 -12.21 10.66
N LEU A 624 -27.88 -13.07 11.35
CA LEU A 624 -28.29 -13.65 12.64
C LEU A 624 -28.35 -12.58 13.74
N ALA A 625 -27.40 -11.65 13.81
CA ALA A 625 -27.38 -10.55 14.77
C ALA A 625 -28.60 -9.63 14.57
N VAL A 626 -28.89 -9.24 13.33
CA VAL A 626 -30.07 -8.44 13.00
C VAL A 626 -31.38 -9.20 13.27
N PHE A 627 -31.44 -10.49 12.94
CA PHE A 627 -32.58 -11.36 13.26
C PHE A 627 -32.82 -11.48 14.78
N LEU A 628 -31.79 -11.75 15.57
CA LEU A 628 -31.87 -11.88 17.03
C LEU A 628 -32.22 -10.55 17.67
N MET A 629 -31.67 -9.44 17.19
CA MET A 629 -31.99 -8.10 17.69
C MET A 629 -33.44 -7.73 17.37
N ALA A 630 -33.92 -7.98 16.15
CA ALA A 630 -35.33 -7.80 15.80
C ALA A 630 -36.26 -8.70 16.65
N ALA A 631 -35.89 -9.96 16.89
CA ALA A 631 -36.64 -10.89 17.74
C ALA A 631 -36.71 -10.42 19.20
N LEU A 632 -35.60 -9.92 19.75
CA LEU A 632 -35.49 -9.35 21.10
C LEU A 632 -36.35 -8.09 21.24
N LEU A 633 -36.25 -7.17 20.29
CA LEU A 633 -36.96 -5.88 20.29
C LEU A 633 -38.47 -6.05 20.12
N PHE A 634 -38.92 -6.86 19.16
CA PHE A 634 -40.34 -7.19 19.00
C PHE A 634 -40.88 -8.10 20.11
N ARG A 635 -39.97 -8.75 20.88
CA ARG A 635 -40.22 -9.80 21.88
C ARG A 635 -40.94 -11.01 21.30
N SER A 636 -40.54 -11.40 20.10
CA SER A 636 -41.11 -12.52 19.37
C SER A 636 -40.14 -13.05 18.31
N MET A 637 -39.83 -14.34 18.39
CA MET A 637 -39.04 -15.03 17.36
C MET A 637 -39.71 -14.91 15.98
N VAL A 638 -41.04 -14.99 15.92
CA VAL A 638 -41.80 -14.82 14.68
C VAL A 638 -41.72 -13.37 14.14
N GLY A 639 -41.56 -12.38 15.02
CA GLY A 639 -41.26 -11.00 14.61
C GLY A 639 -39.88 -10.85 13.98
N GLY A 640 -38.87 -11.54 14.53
CA GLY A 640 -37.55 -11.66 13.92
C GLY A 640 -37.58 -12.37 12.55
N ILE A 641 -38.26 -13.51 12.45
CA ILE A 641 -38.43 -14.25 11.18
C ILE A 641 -39.09 -13.34 10.12
N MET A 642 -40.14 -12.61 10.50
CA MET A 642 -40.77 -11.67 9.59
C MET A 642 -39.82 -10.56 9.13
N ALA A 643 -39.05 -9.95 10.03
CA ALA A 643 -38.07 -8.92 9.65
C ALA A 643 -36.96 -9.44 8.74
N ALA A 644 -36.54 -10.70 8.94
CA ALA A 644 -35.46 -11.33 8.20
C ALA A 644 -35.84 -11.79 6.77
N ILE A 645 -37.10 -12.16 6.51
CA ILE A 645 -37.53 -12.69 5.20
C ILE A 645 -37.27 -11.72 4.02
N PRO A 646 -37.64 -10.42 4.06
CA PRO A 646 -37.35 -9.48 2.97
C PRO A 646 -35.85 -9.26 2.75
N VAL A 647 -35.07 -9.27 3.83
CA VAL A 647 -33.62 -9.02 3.83
C VAL A 647 -32.86 -10.21 3.24
N GLY A 648 -33.21 -11.43 3.64
CA GLY A 648 -32.62 -12.65 3.07
C GLY A 648 -32.94 -12.79 1.57
N LEU A 649 -34.15 -12.40 1.15
CA LEU A 649 -34.51 -12.39 -0.26
C LEU A 649 -33.73 -11.36 -1.08
N SER A 650 -33.47 -10.15 -0.55
CA SER A 650 -32.69 -9.16 -1.30
C SER A 650 -31.24 -9.61 -1.51
N ILE A 651 -30.59 -10.12 -0.47
CA ILE A 651 -29.21 -10.63 -0.52
C ILE A 651 -29.07 -11.77 -1.55
N LEU A 652 -29.96 -12.77 -1.49
CA LEU A 652 -29.96 -13.87 -2.47
C LEU A 652 -30.11 -13.37 -3.90
N VAL A 653 -30.97 -12.37 -4.13
CA VAL A 653 -31.14 -11.76 -5.46
C VAL A 653 -29.89 -11.01 -5.91
N ILE A 654 -29.09 -10.43 -5.01
CA ILE A 654 -27.79 -9.84 -5.39
C ILE A 654 -26.78 -10.90 -5.82
N TYR A 655 -26.59 -11.96 -5.03
CA TYR A 655 -25.69 -13.06 -5.46
C TYR A 655 -26.14 -13.69 -6.78
N ALA A 656 -27.45 -13.79 -7.02
CA ALA A 656 -27.98 -14.23 -8.31
C ALA A 656 -27.60 -13.28 -9.46
N VAL A 657 -27.68 -11.97 -9.24
CA VAL A 657 -27.25 -10.96 -10.23
C VAL A 657 -25.74 -11.00 -10.44
N MET A 658 -24.94 -11.27 -9.42
CA MET A 658 -23.49 -11.45 -9.54
C MET A 658 -23.17 -12.66 -10.42
N GLY A 659 -23.68 -13.85 -10.07
CA GLY A 659 -23.44 -15.08 -10.83
C GLY A 659 -23.97 -15.04 -12.27
N PHE A 660 -25.14 -14.43 -12.52
CA PHE A 660 -25.67 -14.29 -13.89
C PHE A 660 -24.99 -13.18 -14.73
N LYS A 661 -24.26 -12.23 -14.12
CA LYS A 661 -23.50 -11.21 -14.85
C LYS A 661 -21.99 -11.47 -14.90
N GLY A 662 -21.49 -12.45 -14.15
CA GLY A 662 -20.05 -12.65 -13.98
C GLY A 662 -19.37 -11.59 -13.09
N ILE A 663 -20.12 -10.87 -12.25
CA ILE A 663 -19.51 -9.93 -11.28
C ILE A 663 -18.87 -10.77 -10.18
N TRP A 664 -17.55 -10.64 -10.02
CA TRP A 664 -16.79 -11.40 -9.05
C TRP A 664 -17.15 -11.02 -7.60
N LEU A 665 -17.06 -12.01 -6.71
CA LEU A 665 -16.93 -11.79 -5.28
C LEU A 665 -15.44 -11.57 -4.97
N GLY A 666 -15.06 -10.30 -4.92
CA GLY A 666 -13.73 -9.83 -4.53
C GLY A 666 -13.82 -8.96 -3.28
N VAL A 667 -12.72 -8.29 -2.95
CA VAL A 667 -12.52 -7.45 -1.75
C VAL A 667 -13.58 -6.35 -1.70
N GLY A 668 -13.67 -5.54 -2.76
CA GLY A 668 -14.60 -4.40 -2.81
C GLY A 668 -16.08 -4.79 -2.91
N THR A 669 -16.41 -5.94 -3.50
CA THR A 669 -17.80 -6.41 -3.57
C THR A 669 -18.24 -7.13 -2.30
N SER A 670 -17.34 -7.82 -1.58
CA SER A 670 -17.66 -8.54 -0.33
C SER A 670 -18.42 -7.67 0.69
N MET A 671 -18.11 -6.38 0.74
CA MET A 671 -18.69 -5.42 1.70
C MET A 671 -20.21 -5.22 1.53
N PHE A 672 -20.77 -5.41 0.32
CA PHE A 672 -22.15 -5.00 0.04
C PHE A 672 -23.16 -5.67 1.00
N ALA A 673 -22.91 -6.92 1.39
CA ALA A 673 -23.93 -7.78 1.97
C ALA A 673 -24.28 -7.41 3.43
N ALA A 674 -23.29 -7.17 4.30
CA ALA A 674 -23.54 -6.71 5.68
C ALA A 674 -24.17 -5.32 5.74
N ILE A 675 -23.72 -4.42 4.86
CA ILE A 675 -24.24 -3.05 4.75
C ILE A 675 -25.68 -3.09 4.21
N ALA A 676 -25.95 -3.92 3.21
CA ALA A 676 -27.29 -4.19 2.70
C ALA A 676 -28.20 -4.83 3.77
N ILE A 677 -27.71 -5.72 4.63
CA ILE A 677 -28.47 -6.25 5.79
C ILE A 677 -28.92 -5.10 6.71
N GLY A 678 -27.96 -4.26 7.13
CA GLY A 678 -28.20 -3.15 8.05
C GLY A 678 -29.18 -2.10 7.51
N LEU A 679 -29.15 -1.83 6.20
CA LEU A 679 -30.07 -0.90 5.53
C LEU A 679 -31.44 -1.53 5.21
N SER A 680 -31.46 -2.78 4.74
CA SER A 680 -32.67 -3.45 4.24
C SER A 680 -33.66 -3.78 5.35
N VAL A 681 -33.19 -4.02 6.58
CA VAL A 681 -34.06 -4.36 7.72
C VAL A 681 -34.96 -3.20 8.15
N ASP A 682 -34.58 -1.95 7.87
CA ASP A 682 -35.37 -0.76 8.19
C ASP A 682 -36.79 -0.82 7.59
N PHE A 683 -36.88 -1.10 6.28
CA PHE A 683 -38.16 -1.25 5.58
C PHE A 683 -39.04 -2.32 6.23
N ALA A 684 -38.43 -3.41 6.71
CA ALA A 684 -39.15 -4.49 7.36
C ALA A 684 -39.61 -4.11 8.78
N ILE A 685 -38.76 -3.47 9.59
CA ILE A 685 -39.07 -3.03 10.96
C ILE A 685 -40.18 -1.99 10.96
N HIS A 686 -40.06 -0.93 10.14
CA HIS A 686 -41.09 0.09 10.03
C HIS A 686 -42.41 -0.47 9.47
N THR A 687 -42.36 -1.42 8.53
CA THR A 687 -43.59 -2.09 8.04
C THR A 687 -44.23 -2.93 9.15
N ILE A 688 -43.47 -3.74 9.90
CA ILE A 688 -43.99 -4.61 10.97
C ILE A 688 -44.57 -3.79 12.12
N ASP A 689 -43.91 -2.73 12.57
CA ASP A 689 -44.42 -1.87 13.65
C ASP A 689 -45.73 -1.18 13.27
N ARG A 690 -45.85 -0.69 12.04
CA ARG A 690 -47.07 -0.03 11.54
C ARG A 690 -48.22 -1.02 11.32
N LEU A 691 -47.95 -2.23 10.84
CA LEU A 691 -48.92 -3.33 10.81
C LEU A 691 -49.42 -3.68 12.23
N ARG A 692 -48.50 -3.81 13.20
CA ARG A 692 -48.82 -4.06 14.62
C ARG A 692 -49.63 -2.94 15.25
N GLY A 693 -49.32 -1.68 14.96
CA GLY A 693 -50.08 -0.51 15.42
C GLY A 693 -51.53 -0.53 14.92
N ALA A 694 -51.75 -0.77 13.63
CA ALA A 694 -53.08 -0.84 13.04
C ALA A 694 -53.91 -2.07 13.49
N LEU A 695 -53.25 -3.20 13.80
CA LEU A 695 -53.90 -4.43 14.22
C LEU A 695 -54.20 -4.51 15.73
N SER A 696 -53.45 -3.79 16.56
CA SER A 696 -53.62 -3.77 18.03
C SER A 696 -54.64 -2.73 18.53
N LEU A 697 -55.09 -1.81 17.68
CA LEU A 697 -56.10 -0.81 18.03
C LEU A 697 -57.55 -1.37 17.96
N PRO A 698 -58.39 -1.15 19.00
CA PRO A 698 -59.82 -1.49 18.97
C PRO A 698 -60.62 -0.45 18.17
N ASP A 699 -60.54 -0.53 16.85
CA ASP A 699 -61.43 0.15 15.89
C ASP A 699 -62.57 -0.82 15.45
N ASN A 700 -63.63 -0.30 14.84
CA ASN A 700 -64.78 -1.08 14.31
C ASN A 700 -64.63 -1.47 12.82
N GLY A 701 -63.72 -0.86 12.07
CA GLY A 701 -63.51 -1.17 10.64
C GLY A 701 -62.97 -2.59 10.38
N SER A 702 -63.18 -3.13 9.18
CA SER A 702 -62.67 -4.46 8.80
C SER A 702 -61.14 -4.52 8.80
N LYS A 703 -60.57 -5.74 8.87
CA LYS A 703 -59.10 -5.91 8.83
C LYS A 703 -58.47 -5.41 7.53
N ALA A 704 -59.19 -5.49 6.39
CA ALA A 704 -58.69 -4.98 5.11
C ALA A 704 -58.62 -3.45 5.11
N GLU A 705 -59.66 -2.76 5.60
CA GLU A 705 -59.69 -1.29 5.69
C GLU A 705 -58.63 -0.74 6.66
N ARG A 706 -58.35 -1.44 7.77
CA ARG A 706 -57.25 -1.07 8.68
C ARG A 706 -55.89 -1.17 8.01
N LEU A 707 -55.69 -2.15 7.12
CA LEU A 707 -54.42 -2.35 6.41
C LEU A 707 -54.26 -1.37 5.23
N ASP A 708 -55.31 -1.03 4.49
CA ASP A 708 -55.23 -0.02 3.41
C ASP A 708 -54.77 1.36 3.95
N ARG A 709 -55.24 1.75 5.14
CA ARG A 709 -54.74 2.96 5.85
C ARG A 709 -53.23 2.92 6.13
N VAL A 710 -52.65 1.75 6.41
CA VAL A 710 -51.20 1.61 6.66
C VAL A 710 -50.38 1.90 5.40
N PHE A 711 -50.82 1.42 4.24
CA PHE A 711 -50.12 1.66 2.97
C PHE A 711 -50.19 3.12 2.50
N GLU A 712 -51.23 3.87 2.88
CA GLU A 712 -51.43 5.26 2.44
C GLU A 712 -50.43 6.24 3.08
N SER A 713 -50.16 6.16 4.39
CA SER A 713 -49.13 6.97 5.05
C SER A 713 -47.75 6.31 5.02
N THR A 714 -47.61 5.14 5.64
CA THR A 714 -46.32 4.43 5.79
C THR A 714 -45.64 4.20 4.45
N GLY A 715 -46.40 3.77 3.43
CA GLY A 715 -45.86 3.47 2.11
C GLY A 715 -45.33 4.70 1.36
N ARG A 716 -45.78 5.92 1.71
CA ARG A 716 -45.18 7.16 1.21
C ARG A 716 -43.84 7.43 1.88
N ALA A 717 -43.76 7.31 3.20
CA ALA A 717 -42.51 7.54 3.94
C ALA A 717 -41.44 6.53 3.50
N LEU A 718 -41.78 5.23 3.43
CA LEU A 718 -40.89 4.18 2.93
C LEU A 718 -40.45 4.39 1.47
N TRP A 719 -41.30 4.94 0.61
CA TRP A 719 -40.93 5.26 -0.78
C TRP A 719 -39.90 6.39 -0.88
N PHE A 720 -40.04 7.46 -0.09
CA PHE A 720 -39.05 8.54 -0.07
C PHE A 720 -37.76 8.14 0.66
N ASN A 721 -37.84 7.23 1.64
CA ASN A 721 -36.68 6.57 2.25
C ASN A 721 -35.91 5.74 1.21
N LEU A 722 -36.60 4.82 0.49
CA LEU A 722 -36.02 4.09 -0.64
C LEU A 722 -35.35 5.05 -1.63
N LEU A 723 -36.05 6.11 -2.04
CA LEU A 723 -35.52 7.06 -3.02
C LEU A 723 -34.28 7.81 -2.51
N ALA A 724 -34.21 8.13 -1.21
CA ALA A 724 -33.04 8.76 -0.61
C ALA A 724 -31.85 7.80 -0.56
N VAL A 725 -32.04 6.57 -0.08
CA VAL A 725 -30.97 5.59 0.06
C VAL A 725 -30.50 5.10 -1.32
N ALA A 726 -31.41 4.66 -2.20
CA ALA A 726 -31.04 4.11 -3.51
C ALA A 726 -30.43 5.16 -4.46
N LEU A 727 -30.87 6.43 -4.42
CA LEU A 727 -30.17 7.49 -5.17
C LEU A 727 -28.88 7.95 -4.48
N GLY A 728 -28.78 7.85 -3.14
CA GLY A 728 -27.54 8.09 -2.40
C GLY A 728 -26.45 7.12 -2.83
N PHE A 729 -26.68 5.80 -2.73
CA PHE A 729 -25.76 4.79 -3.26
C PHE A 729 -25.61 4.86 -4.79
N GLY A 730 -26.65 5.31 -5.50
CA GLY A 730 -26.58 5.63 -6.93
C GLY A 730 -25.57 6.74 -7.30
N VAL A 731 -25.12 7.56 -6.36
CA VAL A 731 -24.00 8.50 -6.59
C VAL A 731 -22.66 7.77 -6.70
N LEU A 732 -22.44 6.70 -5.93
CA LEU A 732 -21.22 5.89 -6.03
C LEU A 732 -21.12 5.19 -7.39
N MET A 733 -22.24 5.00 -8.11
CA MET A 733 -22.21 4.55 -9.52
C MET A 733 -21.62 5.60 -10.50
N THR A 734 -21.20 6.77 -10.00
CA THR A 734 -20.48 7.82 -10.75
C THR A 734 -19.11 8.15 -10.14
N SER A 735 -18.63 7.31 -9.22
CA SER A 735 -17.27 7.32 -8.68
C SER A 735 -16.25 7.08 -9.79
N GLN A 736 -15.06 7.67 -9.65
CA GLN A 736 -13.88 7.26 -10.41
C GLN A 736 -13.27 6.00 -9.81
N VAL A 737 -13.28 5.85 -8.47
CA VAL A 737 -12.89 4.61 -7.77
C VAL A 737 -13.79 3.44 -8.20
N PRO A 738 -13.29 2.44 -8.96
CA PRO A 738 -14.18 1.45 -9.57
C PRO A 738 -14.85 0.45 -8.60
N PRO A 739 -14.19 -0.02 -7.51
CA PRO A 739 -14.85 -0.81 -6.48
C PRO A 739 -16.12 -0.15 -5.90
N LEU A 740 -16.12 1.19 -5.76
CA LEU A 740 -17.29 1.94 -5.28
C LEU A 740 -18.46 1.95 -6.27
N VAL A 741 -18.19 1.87 -7.58
CA VAL A 741 -19.23 1.79 -8.64
C VAL A 741 -20.02 0.49 -8.51
N ASN A 742 -19.33 -0.65 -8.44
CA ASN A 742 -19.95 -1.96 -8.26
C ASN A 742 -20.64 -2.07 -6.89
N PHE A 743 -19.96 -1.70 -5.81
CA PHE A 743 -20.51 -1.65 -4.46
C PHE A 743 -21.82 -0.82 -4.37
N GLY A 744 -21.81 0.40 -4.91
CA GLY A 744 -22.98 1.29 -4.95
C GLY A 744 -24.17 0.69 -5.70
N MET A 745 -23.92 0.05 -6.85
CA MET A 745 -24.95 -0.64 -7.63
C MET A 745 -25.59 -1.80 -6.84
N LEU A 746 -24.77 -2.63 -6.18
CA LEU A 746 -25.22 -3.81 -5.43
C LEU A 746 -26.06 -3.41 -4.20
N VAL A 747 -25.63 -2.38 -3.45
CA VAL A 747 -26.39 -1.88 -2.29
C VAL A 747 -27.70 -1.20 -2.72
N ALA A 748 -27.68 -0.32 -3.74
CA ALA A 748 -28.88 0.35 -4.25
C ALA A 748 -29.93 -0.65 -4.77
N LEU A 749 -29.48 -1.73 -5.43
CA LEU A 749 -30.34 -2.83 -5.87
C LEU A 749 -30.91 -3.62 -4.68
N SER A 750 -30.09 -3.94 -3.67
CA SER A 750 -30.55 -4.73 -2.52
C SER A 750 -31.60 -3.99 -1.71
N VAL A 751 -31.35 -2.71 -1.42
CA VAL A 751 -32.29 -1.77 -0.78
C VAL A 751 -33.62 -1.69 -1.56
N SER A 752 -33.55 -1.66 -2.89
CA SER A 752 -34.74 -1.67 -3.76
C SER A 752 -35.53 -2.98 -3.65
N VAL A 753 -34.86 -4.14 -3.73
CA VAL A 753 -35.52 -5.46 -3.59
C VAL A 753 -36.12 -5.62 -2.19
N ALA A 754 -35.41 -5.19 -1.14
CA ALA A 754 -35.88 -5.25 0.24
C ALA A 754 -37.13 -4.40 0.50
N PHE A 755 -37.23 -3.21 -0.11
CA PHE A 755 -38.44 -2.38 -0.06
C PHE A 755 -39.65 -3.11 -0.68
N PHE A 756 -39.51 -3.64 -1.91
CA PHE A 756 -40.61 -4.33 -2.58
C PHE A 756 -40.98 -5.63 -1.85
N ALA A 757 -40.00 -6.39 -1.39
CA ALA A 757 -40.20 -7.60 -0.59
C ALA A 757 -40.91 -7.27 0.74
N SER A 758 -40.55 -6.18 1.41
CA SER A 758 -41.19 -5.74 2.66
C SER A 758 -42.66 -5.38 2.46
N LEU A 759 -42.96 -4.53 1.46
CA LEU A 759 -44.35 -4.11 1.19
C LEU A 759 -45.25 -5.23 0.64
N LEU A 760 -44.70 -6.24 -0.03
CA LEU A 760 -45.49 -7.33 -0.61
C LEU A 760 -45.60 -8.54 0.32
N LEU A 761 -44.49 -9.02 0.89
CA LEU A 761 -44.45 -10.27 1.66
C LEU A 761 -44.97 -10.11 3.09
N LEU A 762 -44.61 -9.02 3.80
CA LEU A 762 -44.96 -8.87 5.22
C LEU A 762 -46.46 -8.79 5.47
N PRO A 763 -47.27 -8.04 4.69
CA PRO A 763 -48.72 -8.01 4.87
C PRO A 763 -49.37 -9.32 4.42
N ALA A 764 -48.85 -9.95 3.35
CA ALA A 764 -49.32 -11.26 2.89
C ALA A 764 -49.09 -12.36 3.95
N PHE A 765 -47.89 -12.40 4.54
CA PHE A 765 -47.54 -13.27 5.66
C PHE A 765 -48.43 -13.02 6.88
N THR A 766 -48.67 -11.74 7.22
CA THR A 766 -49.56 -11.33 8.32
C THR A 766 -50.99 -11.84 8.13
N LEU A 767 -51.55 -11.72 6.91
CA LEU A 767 -52.90 -12.18 6.59
C LEU A 767 -53.05 -13.72 6.64
N VAL A 768 -52.02 -14.45 6.17
CA VAL A 768 -52.01 -15.91 6.07
C VAL A 768 -51.73 -16.58 7.42
N PHE A 769 -50.64 -16.21 8.10
CA PHE A 769 -50.16 -16.89 9.31
C PHE A 769 -50.65 -16.26 10.62
N ARG A 770 -51.09 -14.99 10.60
CA ARG A 770 -51.77 -14.30 11.73
C ARG A 770 -51.02 -14.40 13.08
N PRO A 771 -49.73 -14.05 13.15
CA PRO A 771 -48.91 -14.30 14.33
C PRO A 771 -49.34 -13.50 15.55
N SER A 772 -49.30 -14.13 16.73
CA SER A 772 -49.88 -13.61 17.98
C SER A 772 -49.23 -12.31 18.50
N PHE A 773 -47.95 -12.08 18.22
CA PHE A 773 -47.23 -10.89 18.70
C PHE A 773 -47.79 -9.56 18.17
N MET A 774 -48.48 -9.60 17.02
CA MET A 774 -49.20 -8.47 16.41
C MET A 774 -50.26 -7.84 17.33
N LEU A 775 -50.70 -8.57 18.37
CA LEU A 775 -51.80 -8.18 19.26
C LEU A 775 -51.34 -7.83 20.69
N GLY A 776 -50.04 -7.92 20.99
CA GLY A 776 -49.48 -7.74 22.34
C GLY A 776 -48.95 -6.33 22.64
N LYS A 777 -49.11 -5.86 23.88
CA LYS A 777 -48.56 -4.56 24.36
C LYS A 777 -47.02 -4.55 24.43
N ALA A 778 -46.42 -3.39 24.21
CA ALA A 778 -44.97 -3.16 24.34
C ALA A 778 -44.51 -2.98 25.80
N GLY A 779 -43.23 -3.24 26.09
CA GLY A 779 -42.63 -3.18 27.43
C GLY A 779 -41.41 -2.26 27.54
N SER A 780 -40.86 -2.10 28.76
CA SER A 780 -39.76 -1.16 29.05
C SER A 780 -38.39 -1.63 28.55
N PHE A 781 -37.55 -0.65 28.18
CA PHE A 781 -36.22 -0.76 27.56
C PHE A 781 -35.05 -0.43 28.52
N TRP A 782 -35.34 0.17 29.68
CA TRP A 782 -34.39 0.89 30.56
C TRP A 782 -33.33 0.06 31.31
N LYS A 783 -33.08 -1.21 30.96
CA LYS A 783 -32.19 -2.10 31.74
C LYS A 783 -30.87 -2.53 31.06
N THR A 784 -30.65 -2.19 29.79
CA THR A 784 -29.53 -2.77 29.01
C THR A 784 -28.33 -1.82 28.82
N GLY A 785 -28.45 -0.53 29.16
CA GLY A 785 -27.51 0.51 28.70
C GLY A 785 -26.34 0.90 29.61
N MET A 786 -26.15 0.27 30.79
CA MET A 786 -25.18 0.77 31.80
C MET A 786 -23.81 0.08 31.82
N ILE A 787 -23.47 -0.77 30.83
CA ILE A 787 -22.24 -1.58 30.87
C ILE A 787 -21.08 -1.00 30.04
N LEU A 788 -21.37 -0.16 29.02
CA LEU A 788 -20.36 0.28 28.04
C LEU A 788 -19.55 1.55 28.41
N LEU A 789 -19.78 2.17 29.57
CA LEU A 789 -19.39 3.58 29.83
C LEU A 789 -18.22 3.74 30.82
N ALA A 790 -17.29 2.77 30.85
CA ALA A 790 -16.34 2.60 31.97
C ALA A 790 -14.84 2.52 31.61
N LEU A 791 -14.44 2.62 30.33
CA LEU A 791 -13.14 2.10 29.88
C LEU A 791 -12.28 2.99 28.94
N VAL A 792 -12.46 4.33 28.94
CA VAL A 792 -11.53 5.24 28.23
C VAL A 792 -11.25 6.50 29.06
N ALA A 793 -10.07 6.59 29.68
CA ALA A 793 -9.51 7.80 30.30
C ALA A 793 -7.99 7.68 30.58
N ALA A 794 -7.25 8.80 30.47
CA ALA A 794 -5.79 8.97 30.70
C ALA A 794 -4.86 8.36 29.63
N ALA A 795 -3.71 8.93 29.22
CA ALA A 795 -3.02 10.22 29.52
C ALA A 795 -2.15 10.71 28.32
N ALA A 796 -1.39 11.83 28.41
CA ALA A 796 -0.62 12.44 27.28
C ALA A 796 0.55 13.43 27.67
N ILE A 797 1.40 13.83 26.69
CA ILE A 797 2.22 15.11 26.54
C ILE A 797 3.58 15.26 27.33
N THR A 798 4.74 15.86 26.90
CA THR A 798 5.49 16.14 25.60
C THR A 798 6.95 16.72 25.80
N SER A 799 7.93 16.41 24.91
CA SER A 799 9.10 17.28 24.47
C SER A 799 10.28 17.61 25.46
N LYS A 800 11.40 18.35 25.19
CA LYS A 800 11.82 19.32 24.10
C LYS A 800 13.34 19.77 24.03
N ALA A 801 14.04 19.59 22.89
CA ALA A 801 15.12 20.45 22.24
C ALA A 801 16.41 20.91 23.03
N LEU A 802 17.40 21.77 22.60
CA LEU A 802 17.70 22.64 21.40
C LEU A 802 19.19 23.21 21.42
N ALA A 803 19.97 23.21 20.28
CA ALA A 803 21.11 24.13 19.83
C ALA A 803 22.36 24.50 20.71
N GLU A 804 23.50 25.12 20.31
CA GLU A 804 24.33 25.38 19.07
C GLU A 804 25.66 26.14 19.46
N GLU A 805 26.76 26.14 18.65
CA GLU A 805 27.67 27.31 18.36
C GLU A 805 28.80 27.03 17.28
N HIS A 806 29.62 28.03 16.87
CA HIS A 806 30.48 28.06 15.63
C HIS A 806 31.98 28.53 15.79
N PRO A 807 32.95 28.10 14.93
CA PRO A 807 34.39 28.49 14.98
C PRO A 807 35.13 28.66 13.58
N PRO A 808 36.34 28.10 13.18
CA PRO A 808 37.38 28.86 12.45
C PRO A 808 37.87 28.34 11.06
N THR A 809 38.59 29.15 10.28
CA THR A 809 38.89 28.94 8.84
C THR A 809 39.53 27.59 8.39
N PRO A 810 39.14 27.04 7.21
CA PRO A 810 39.42 25.66 6.79
C PRO A 810 40.84 25.35 6.29
N ASP A 811 41.48 26.25 5.54
CA ASP A 811 42.68 25.91 4.74
C ASP A 811 43.86 25.42 5.61
N GLU A 812 43.98 25.99 6.81
CA GLU A 812 44.97 25.61 7.81
C GLU A 812 44.82 24.16 8.31
N ILE A 813 43.62 23.58 8.22
CA ILE A 813 43.31 22.24 8.74
C ILE A 813 43.67 21.18 7.71
N ILE A 814 43.31 21.39 6.44
CA ILE A 814 43.65 20.47 5.33
C ILE A 814 45.16 20.39 5.12
N GLN A 815 45.89 21.51 5.21
CA GLN A 815 47.35 21.51 5.08
C GLN A 815 48.03 20.66 6.17
N LYS A 816 47.50 20.68 7.41
CA LYS A 816 48.01 19.88 8.53
C LYS A 816 47.59 18.41 8.43
N MET A 817 46.38 18.13 7.92
CA MET A 817 45.88 16.78 7.67
C MET A 817 46.71 16.04 6.61
N ASN A 818 47.02 16.69 5.49
CA ASN A 818 47.72 16.07 4.37
C ASN A 818 49.24 15.93 4.59
N SER A 819 49.84 16.73 5.47
CA SER A 819 51.28 16.67 5.79
C SER A 819 51.65 15.60 6.83
N ARG A 820 50.69 14.78 7.30
CA ARG A 820 50.97 13.63 8.17
C ARG A 820 51.91 12.60 7.51
N PRO A 821 52.86 12.01 8.25
CA PRO A 821 53.75 10.95 7.73
C PRO A 821 53.02 9.61 7.61
N GLU A 822 53.31 8.84 6.56
CA GLU A 822 52.65 7.55 6.28
C GLU A 822 53.62 6.37 6.16
N GLY A 823 54.94 6.59 6.29
CA GLY A 823 55.98 5.57 6.16
C GLY A 823 56.32 5.20 4.71
N VAL A 824 57.58 4.81 4.47
CA VAL A 824 58.10 4.49 3.11
C VAL A 824 57.68 3.08 2.65
N ALA A 825 57.49 2.17 3.61
CA ALA A 825 56.88 0.87 3.43
C ALA A 825 55.98 0.56 4.65
N VAL A 826 55.07 -0.38 4.50
CA VAL A 826 54.29 -0.96 5.61
C VAL A 826 53.88 -2.39 5.26
N GLN A 827 53.85 -3.25 6.26
CA GLN A 827 53.17 -4.54 6.26
C GLN A 827 52.05 -4.46 7.29
N ARG A 828 50.84 -4.95 6.96
CA ARG A 828 49.71 -5.04 7.91
C ARG A 828 48.79 -6.20 7.55
N ASP A 829 48.13 -6.75 8.55
CA ASP A 829 46.97 -7.62 8.37
C ASP A 829 45.69 -6.77 8.38
N MET A 830 44.67 -7.18 7.65
CA MET A 830 43.39 -6.48 7.54
C MET A 830 42.24 -7.47 7.72
N VAL A 831 41.37 -7.22 8.70
CA VAL A 831 40.06 -7.88 8.80
C VAL A 831 39.03 -6.91 8.24
N ILE A 832 38.36 -7.30 7.16
CA ILE A 832 37.34 -6.53 6.46
C ILE A 832 35.98 -7.16 6.81
N THR A 833 35.25 -6.54 7.72
CA THR A 833 33.91 -6.94 8.15
C THR A 833 32.88 -6.12 7.38
N MET A 834 32.30 -6.69 6.32
CA MET A 834 31.19 -6.09 5.55
C MET A 834 29.87 -6.54 6.16
N THR A 835 28.97 -5.59 6.42
CA THR A 835 27.76 -5.78 7.20
C THR A 835 26.57 -5.11 6.51
N ASP A 836 25.52 -5.89 6.24
CA ASP A 836 24.29 -5.32 5.67
C ASP A 836 23.52 -4.43 6.67
N ARG A 837 22.51 -3.72 6.16
CA ARG A 837 21.58 -2.88 6.94
C ARG A 837 20.84 -3.61 8.07
N ARG A 838 20.85 -4.96 8.09
CA ARG A 838 20.19 -5.81 9.09
C ARG A 838 21.18 -6.29 10.17
N GLY A 839 22.47 -6.05 10.00
CA GLY A 839 23.53 -6.49 10.90
C GLY A 839 24.15 -7.85 10.56
N ASN A 840 23.88 -8.42 9.38
CA ASN A 840 24.54 -9.65 8.94
C ASN A 840 25.95 -9.33 8.43
N ALA A 841 26.96 -9.81 9.14
CA ALA A 841 28.37 -9.61 8.79
C ALA A 841 28.98 -10.79 8.01
N ARG A 842 29.82 -10.47 7.02
CA ARG A 842 30.83 -11.35 6.40
C ARG A 842 32.22 -10.80 6.72
N GLU A 843 33.18 -11.67 7.02
CA GLU A 843 34.55 -11.27 7.39
C GLU A 843 35.58 -11.85 6.42
N GLU A 844 36.39 -10.98 5.83
CA GLU A 844 37.51 -11.35 4.96
C GLU A 844 38.83 -10.96 5.61
N HIS A 845 39.75 -11.93 5.71
CA HIS A 845 41.07 -11.71 6.32
C HIS A 845 42.12 -11.62 5.21
N THR A 846 42.83 -10.51 5.13
CA THR A 846 43.89 -10.29 4.14
C THR A 846 45.22 -9.85 4.78
N ARG A 847 46.32 -10.06 4.05
CA ARG A 847 47.64 -9.50 4.37
C ARG A 847 48.05 -8.51 3.29
N ALA A 848 48.28 -7.27 3.68
CA ALA A 848 48.62 -6.16 2.80
C ALA A 848 50.09 -5.74 2.97
N PHE A 849 50.74 -5.43 1.84
CA PHE A 849 52.05 -4.82 1.78
C PHE A 849 51.98 -3.58 0.88
N ARG A 850 52.54 -2.46 1.32
CA ARG A 850 52.58 -1.22 0.52
C ARG A 850 53.97 -0.60 0.58
N ARG A 851 54.49 -0.12 -0.55
CA ARG A 851 55.82 0.49 -0.66
C ARG A 851 55.91 1.54 -1.76
N TYR A 852 56.64 2.63 -1.50
CA TYR A 852 56.95 3.66 -2.51
C TYR A 852 58.16 3.29 -3.37
N PHE A 853 58.10 3.65 -4.66
CA PHE A 853 59.12 3.39 -5.68
C PHE A 853 59.43 4.69 -6.45
N GLY A 854 60.05 5.65 -5.76
CA GLY A 854 59.94 7.05 -6.18
C GLY A 854 58.55 7.55 -5.82
N ASP A 855 57.91 8.30 -6.72
CA ASP A 855 56.59 8.89 -6.48
C ASP A 855 55.43 7.88 -6.68
N THR A 856 55.67 6.75 -7.36
CA THR A 856 54.69 5.65 -7.51
C THR A 856 54.51 4.90 -6.17
N LYS A 857 53.28 4.88 -5.65
CA LYS A 857 52.87 3.98 -4.56
C LYS A 857 52.54 2.61 -5.17
N LYS A 858 52.96 1.52 -4.53
CA LYS A 858 52.57 0.16 -4.95
C LYS A 858 51.99 -0.60 -3.76
N THR A 859 50.87 -1.26 -3.98
CA THR A 859 50.10 -1.96 -2.95
C THR A 859 49.77 -3.36 -3.44
N VAL A 860 49.99 -4.37 -2.61
CA VAL A 860 49.63 -5.77 -2.89
C VAL A 860 48.94 -6.38 -1.68
N ILE A 861 47.82 -7.05 -1.92
CA ILE A 861 46.92 -7.58 -0.89
C ILE A 861 46.68 -9.07 -1.20
N PHE A 862 46.85 -9.92 -0.20
CA PHE A 862 46.65 -11.37 -0.32
C PHE A 862 45.52 -11.83 0.62
N TYR A 863 44.48 -12.44 0.06
CA TYR A 863 43.38 -13.03 0.82
C TYR A 863 43.83 -14.32 1.52
N THR A 864 43.43 -14.50 2.77
CA THR A 864 43.86 -15.62 3.63
C THR A 864 42.68 -16.43 4.19
N ALA A 865 41.53 -15.80 4.38
CA ALA A 865 40.24 -16.43 4.69
C ALA A 865 39.10 -15.50 4.23
N PRO A 866 37.87 -15.99 3.96
CA PRO A 866 37.43 -17.39 4.02
C PRO A 866 38.08 -18.28 2.95
N GLY A 867 37.93 -19.60 3.10
CA GLY A 867 38.64 -20.61 2.28
C GLY A 867 38.29 -20.59 0.79
N THR A 868 37.16 -19.99 0.44
CA THR A 868 36.63 -19.75 -0.91
C THR A 868 37.45 -18.74 -1.72
N VAL A 869 37.90 -17.66 -1.07
CA VAL A 869 38.71 -16.58 -1.66
C VAL A 869 40.20 -16.67 -1.26
N ALA A 870 40.56 -17.50 -0.28
CA ALA A 870 41.93 -17.67 0.20
C ALA A 870 42.94 -17.97 -0.93
N GLY A 871 44.06 -17.25 -0.92
CA GLY A 871 45.09 -17.30 -1.97
C GLY A 871 44.85 -16.34 -3.14
N THR A 872 43.69 -15.67 -3.21
CA THR A 872 43.47 -14.56 -4.14
C THR A 872 44.44 -13.41 -3.83
N ALA A 873 44.95 -12.75 -4.86
CA ALA A 873 45.90 -11.65 -4.68
C ALA A 873 45.62 -10.48 -5.63
N PHE A 874 45.49 -9.28 -5.06
CA PHE A 874 45.30 -8.01 -5.76
C PHE A 874 46.60 -7.20 -5.75
N LEU A 875 46.91 -6.50 -6.84
CA LEU A 875 48.07 -5.64 -7.01
C LEU A 875 47.68 -4.37 -7.74
N THR A 876 48.01 -3.22 -7.17
CA THR A 876 47.89 -1.91 -7.82
C THR A 876 49.22 -1.17 -7.83
N TRP A 877 49.49 -0.48 -8.93
CA TRP A 877 50.58 0.49 -9.08
C TRP A 877 49.95 1.89 -9.22
N ASP A 878 49.92 2.62 -8.11
CA ASP A 878 49.23 3.91 -8.01
C ASP A 878 50.17 5.02 -8.48
N TYR A 879 49.82 5.69 -9.58
CA TYR A 879 50.64 6.77 -10.16
C TYR A 879 50.37 8.13 -9.47
N ALA A 880 51.40 8.99 -9.50
CA ALA A 880 51.36 10.34 -8.92
C ALA A 880 50.88 11.40 -9.93
N ASP A 881 50.90 11.10 -11.22
CA ASP A 881 50.27 11.89 -12.27
C ASP A 881 48.81 11.45 -12.38
N GLN A 882 47.87 12.35 -12.09
CA GLN A 882 46.43 12.04 -12.12
C GLN A 882 45.88 11.81 -13.54
N SER A 883 46.67 12.08 -14.60
CA SER A 883 46.31 11.84 -16.01
C SER A 883 46.77 10.48 -16.57
N VAL A 884 47.21 9.57 -15.69
CA VAL A 884 47.67 8.22 -16.05
C VAL A 884 46.96 7.19 -15.17
N ASP A 885 46.18 6.33 -15.80
CA ASP A 885 45.41 5.25 -15.16
C ASP A 885 46.28 4.32 -14.30
N ASP A 886 45.78 3.95 -13.11
CA ASP A 886 46.50 3.04 -12.21
C ASP A 886 46.58 1.61 -12.79
N ASP A 887 47.72 0.97 -12.62
CA ASP A 887 48.01 -0.34 -13.22
C ASP A 887 47.58 -1.47 -12.26
N GLN A 888 46.41 -2.09 -12.52
CA GLN A 888 45.76 -3.03 -11.59
C GLN A 888 45.68 -4.49 -12.09
N TRP A 889 45.86 -5.47 -11.17
CA TRP A 889 45.77 -6.91 -11.46
C TRP A 889 45.16 -7.72 -10.31
N LEU A 890 44.38 -8.75 -10.67
CA LEU A 890 43.80 -9.73 -9.76
C LEU A 890 44.23 -11.16 -10.15
N TYR A 891 44.63 -11.96 -9.16
CA TYR A 891 44.96 -13.38 -9.32
C TYR A 891 43.92 -14.26 -8.67
N LEU A 892 43.26 -15.12 -9.45
CA LEU A 892 42.20 -16.01 -9.01
C LEU A 892 42.69 -17.47 -8.97
N PRO A 893 42.88 -18.08 -7.78
CA PRO A 893 43.47 -19.41 -7.62
C PRO A 893 42.76 -20.54 -8.38
N ALA A 894 41.44 -20.51 -8.49
CA ALA A 894 40.66 -21.51 -9.20
C ALA A 894 40.96 -21.49 -10.71
N LEU A 895 41.05 -20.29 -11.30
CA LEU A 895 41.41 -20.09 -12.71
C LEU A 895 42.91 -20.23 -12.97
N ARG A 896 43.77 -20.03 -11.95
CA ARG A 896 45.25 -19.94 -12.04
C ARG A 896 45.75 -18.86 -13.02
N LYS A 897 44.86 -17.96 -13.45
CA LYS A 897 45.12 -16.78 -14.28
C LYS A 897 45.40 -15.57 -13.37
N VAL A 898 46.41 -14.78 -13.72
CA VAL A 898 46.42 -13.35 -13.35
C VAL A 898 45.65 -12.66 -14.46
N ARG A 899 44.63 -11.88 -14.11
CA ARG A 899 43.92 -10.98 -15.01
C ARG A 899 44.38 -9.55 -14.73
N ARG A 900 44.50 -8.70 -15.76
CA ARG A 900 44.40 -7.25 -15.58
C ARG A 900 42.91 -6.96 -15.35
N ILE A 901 42.60 -6.06 -14.44
CA ILE A 901 41.27 -5.43 -14.41
C ILE A 901 41.42 -4.01 -14.98
N SER A 902 40.34 -3.45 -15.53
CA SER A 902 40.33 -2.04 -15.93
C SER A 902 40.69 -1.16 -14.73
N ALA A 903 41.24 0.02 -14.99
CA ALA A 903 41.35 1.01 -13.93
C ALA A 903 39.93 1.49 -13.62
N SER A 904 39.42 1.07 -12.47
CA SER A 904 38.18 1.60 -11.90
C SER A 904 38.24 3.12 -11.75
N ASP A 905 37.10 3.78 -11.90
CA ASP A 905 36.99 5.21 -11.68
C ASP A 905 37.27 5.53 -10.20
N ARG A 906 37.71 6.76 -9.91
CA ARG A 906 38.18 7.11 -8.54
C ARG A 906 37.02 7.03 -7.51
N GLY A 907 35.79 7.20 -7.97
CA GLY A 907 34.54 7.03 -7.21
C GLY A 907 34.06 5.58 -7.05
N ASP A 908 34.64 4.59 -7.74
CA ASP A 908 34.18 3.19 -7.68
C ASP A 908 34.46 2.55 -6.32
N TYR A 909 33.60 1.63 -5.90
CA TYR A 909 33.75 0.86 -4.67
C TYR A 909 34.88 -0.17 -4.76
N PHE A 910 35.76 -0.18 -3.76
CA PHE A 910 36.92 -1.07 -3.70
C PHE A 910 36.49 -2.48 -3.31
N LEU A 911 36.56 -3.41 -4.27
CA LEU A 911 36.37 -4.87 -4.07
C LEU A 911 35.08 -5.24 -3.29
N GLY A 912 33.98 -4.51 -3.50
CA GLY A 912 32.69 -4.74 -2.84
C GLY A 912 32.61 -4.23 -1.39
N THR A 913 33.44 -3.23 -1.03
CA THR A 913 33.37 -2.49 0.24
C THR A 913 32.82 -1.08 0.06
N ASP A 914 32.30 -0.44 1.11
CA ASP A 914 31.79 0.94 1.05
C ASP A 914 32.88 2.02 0.93
N PHE A 915 34.16 1.64 0.84
CA PHE A 915 35.28 2.55 0.58
C PHE A 915 35.58 2.60 -0.91
N THR A 916 35.85 3.78 -1.47
CA THR A 916 36.21 3.87 -2.90
C THR A 916 37.69 3.65 -3.16
N TYR A 917 38.07 3.37 -4.40
CA TYR A 917 39.48 3.24 -4.80
C TYR A 917 40.29 4.50 -4.41
N GLU A 918 39.72 5.71 -4.53
CA GLU A 918 40.34 6.95 -4.05
C GLU A 918 40.59 6.94 -2.52
N GLU A 919 39.64 6.49 -1.71
CA GLU A 919 39.80 6.46 -0.24
C GLU A 919 40.89 5.48 0.20
N ILE A 920 40.96 4.31 -0.46
CA ILE A 920 42.02 3.30 -0.24
C ILE A 920 43.38 3.78 -0.79
N LYS A 921 43.39 4.54 -1.89
CA LYS A 921 44.59 5.17 -2.48
C LYS A 921 45.15 6.29 -1.59
N LYS A 922 44.30 7.14 -1.00
CA LYS A 922 44.71 8.31 -0.20
C LYS A 922 44.79 8.10 1.31
N GLU A 923 44.37 6.95 1.85
CA GLU A 923 44.58 6.52 3.26
C GLU A 923 44.30 7.61 4.32
N SER A 924 43.08 8.20 4.32
CA SER A 924 42.62 9.32 5.17
C SER A 924 43.14 10.73 4.83
N LYS A 925 43.77 10.93 3.67
CA LYS A 925 44.08 12.26 3.09
C LYS A 925 43.09 12.61 1.97
N ILE A 926 43.14 13.87 1.51
CA ILE A 926 42.34 14.35 0.38
C ILE A 926 43.23 15.03 -0.67
N ALA A 927 42.91 14.90 -1.96
CA ALA A 927 43.59 15.62 -3.03
C ALA A 927 43.20 17.11 -2.98
N ALA A 928 44.00 17.96 -2.31
CA ALA A 928 43.64 19.35 -2.04
C ALA A 928 43.64 20.29 -3.28
N GLU A 929 43.95 19.74 -4.45
CA GLU A 929 43.83 20.40 -5.76
C GLU A 929 42.49 20.14 -6.45
N ASP A 930 41.79 19.07 -6.05
CA ASP A 930 40.50 18.63 -6.63
C ASP A 930 39.29 19.32 -5.96
N TYR A 931 39.48 20.00 -4.83
CA TYR A 931 38.41 20.57 -3.99
C TYR A 931 38.65 22.03 -3.59
N ALA A 932 37.56 22.81 -3.51
CA ALA A 932 37.48 24.07 -2.78
C ALA A 932 36.95 23.82 -1.35
N PHE A 933 37.54 24.49 -0.36
CA PHE A 933 37.25 24.24 1.06
C PHE A 933 36.47 25.36 1.75
N SER A 934 35.63 24.96 2.72
CA SER A 934 34.76 25.79 3.55
C SER A 934 34.83 25.25 4.99
N LEU A 935 34.62 26.06 6.03
CA LEU A 935 34.43 25.53 7.40
C LEU A 935 33.07 25.93 7.93
N LEU A 936 32.39 24.94 8.52
CA LEU A 936 31.05 25.05 9.08
C LEU A 936 31.04 25.10 10.62
N GLY A 937 31.98 24.43 11.31
CA GLY A 937 31.81 24.15 12.74
C GLY A 937 33.03 23.60 13.52
N GLU A 938 32.86 23.48 14.83
CA GLU A 938 33.57 22.56 15.73
C GLU A 938 32.57 21.45 16.07
N GLU A 939 33.05 20.22 16.25
CA GLU A 939 32.24 19.17 16.86
C GLU A 939 33.08 18.35 17.84
N ILE A 940 32.47 17.92 18.95
CA ILE A 940 33.11 17.00 19.90
C ILE A 940 32.76 15.56 19.50
N VAL A 941 33.54 15.02 18.56
CA VAL A 941 33.40 13.63 18.11
C VAL A 941 34.07 12.70 19.14
N GLU A 942 33.24 11.89 19.81
CA GLU A 942 33.68 10.87 20.78
C GLU A 942 34.57 11.43 21.92
N GLY A 943 34.27 12.65 22.37
CA GLY A 943 35.03 13.35 23.42
C GLY A 943 36.29 14.07 22.93
N ASN A 944 36.63 13.97 21.64
CA ASN A 944 37.76 14.65 21.02
C ASN A 944 37.28 15.90 20.29
N HIS A 945 38.06 16.98 20.35
CA HIS A 945 37.75 18.25 19.71
C HIS A 945 38.12 18.20 18.21
N THR A 946 37.15 18.47 17.32
CA THR A 946 37.34 18.37 15.87
C THR A 946 36.85 19.59 15.11
N TRP A 947 37.45 19.85 13.95
CA TRP A 947 37.08 20.94 13.03
C TRP A 947 36.24 20.40 11.86
N MET A 948 35.09 20.99 11.56
CA MET A 948 34.18 20.58 10.48
C MET A 948 34.50 21.30 9.16
N VAL A 949 35.42 20.75 8.36
CA VAL A 949 35.81 21.27 7.04
C VAL A 949 34.97 20.63 5.93
N GLU A 950 34.21 21.46 5.23
CA GLU A 950 33.52 21.12 3.99
C GLU A 950 34.49 21.20 2.81
N ALA A 951 34.35 20.28 1.87
CA ALA A 951 35.10 20.20 0.62
C ALA A 951 34.13 19.96 -0.54
N THR A 952 34.18 20.81 -1.55
CA THR A 952 33.34 20.74 -2.75
C THR A 952 34.25 20.63 -3.98
N PRO A 953 34.00 19.73 -4.95
CA PRO A 953 34.82 19.60 -6.15
C PRO A 953 34.99 20.93 -6.90
N VAL A 954 36.14 21.14 -7.53
CA VAL A 954 36.43 22.37 -8.28
C VAL A 954 35.60 22.53 -9.56
N ASP A 955 35.17 21.44 -10.18
CA ASP A 955 34.27 21.41 -11.34
C ASP A 955 33.46 20.09 -11.45
N SER A 956 32.64 19.99 -12.50
CA SER A 956 31.74 18.85 -12.72
C SER A 956 32.43 17.57 -13.19
N GLU A 957 33.58 17.65 -13.86
CA GLU A 957 34.32 16.49 -14.33
C GLU A 957 35.02 15.82 -13.14
N VAL A 958 35.64 16.64 -12.28
CA VAL A 958 36.23 16.21 -11.01
C VAL A 958 35.17 15.65 -10.05
N SER A 959 33.99 16.28 -9.98
CA SER A 959 32.84 15.77 -9.21
C SER A 959 32.41 14.37 -9.66
N LYS A 960 32.27 14.14 -10.97
CA LYS A 960 31.93 12.84 -11.55
C LYS A 960 32.99 11.78 -11.25
N ALA A 961 34.25 12.04 -11.60
CA ALA A 961 35.34 11.07 -11.44
C ALA A 961 35.52 10.63 -9.97
N LEU A 962 35.18 11.49 -9.00
CA LEU A 962 35.23 11.19 -7.57
C LEU A 962 33.94 10.57 -6.99
N GLY A 963 32.82 10.58 -7.72
CA GLY A 963 31.51 10.15 -7.24
C GLY A 963 30.84 11.07 -6.20
N TYR A 964 31.47 12.19 -5.83
CA TYR A 964 31.04 13.04 -4.71
C TYR A 964 30.84 14.49 -5.14
N GLY A 965 29.65 15.06 -4.89
CA GLY A 965 29.37 16.49 -5.08
C GLY A 965 29.77 17.36 -3.89
N ARG A 966 29.97 16.75 -2.69
CA ARG A 966 30.35 17.44 -1.45
C ARG A 966 30.85 16.43 -0.40
N VAL A 967 31.81 16.84 0.43
CA VAL A 967 32.37 16.06 1.54
C VAL A 967 32.49 16.96 2.79
N LEU A 968 32.32 16.42 3.99
CA LEU A 968 32.41 17.13 5.27
C LEU A 968 33.26 16.35 6.29
N LEU A 969 34.51 16.79 6.45
CA LEU A 969 35.55 16.19 7.27
C LEU A 969 35.53 16.78 8.69
N ARG A 970 35.47 15.94 9.73
CA ARG A 970 35.68 16.33 11.14
C ARG A 970 37.09 15.94 11.59
N VAL A 971 38.02 16.88 11.45
CA VAL A 971 39.45 16.66 11.65
C VAL A 971 39.86 16.93 13.10
N ASP A 972 40.49 15.95 13.76
CA ASP A 972 40.98 16.08 15.13
C ASP A 972 41.96 17.26 15.27
N SER A 973 41.68 18.17 16.19
CA SER A 973 42.45 19.41 16.36
C SER A 973 43.85 19.21 16.98
N THR A 974 44.22 17.99 17.33
CA THR A 974 45.51 17.62 17.93
C THR A 974 46.30 16.62 17.08
N LEU A 975 45.63 15.63 16.48
CA LEU A 975 46.23 14.57 15.66
C LEU A 975 46.15 14.86 14.15
N TRP A 976 45.28 15.78 13.72
CA TRP A 976 45.02 16.13 12.32
C TRP A 976 44.54 14.95 11.46
N ILE A 977 43.83 14.00 12.08
CA ILE A 977 43.21 12.85 11.44
C ILE A 977 41.70 13.08 11.36
N PRO A 978 41.01 12.84 10.22
CA PRO A 978 39.56 12.86 10.18
C PRO A 978 38.99 11.72 11.07
N ARG A 979 38.21 12.09 12.09
CA ARG A 979 37.51 11.11 12.95
C ARG A 979 36.15 10.70 12.41
N LEU A 980 35.49 11.61 11.70
CA LEU A 980 34.19 11.39 11.09
C LEU A 980 34.10 12.21 9.80
N THR A 981 33.81 11.56 8.69
CA THR A 981 33.67 12.19 7.37
C THR A 981 32.31 11.84 6.81
N GLU A 982 31.61 12.82 6.26
CA GLU A 982 30.30 12.65 5.62
C GLU A 982 30.42 13.00 4.14
N TYR A 983 29.74 12.26 3.28
CA TYR A 983 29.80 12.41 1.83
C TYR A 983 28.40 12.61 1.25
N TRP A 984 28.32 13.38 0.17
CA TRP A 984 27.13 13.55 -0.66
C TRP A 984 27.47 13.18 -2.11
N ASP A 985 26.51 12.60 -2.83
CA ASP A 985 26.66 12.25 -4.24
C ASP A 985 26.78 13.49 -5.14
N VAL A 986 27.02 13.26 -6.44
CA VAL A 986 27.12 14.32 -7.46
C VAL A 986 25.85 15.17 -7.62
N ASN A 987 24.70 14.69 -7.15
CA ASN A 987 23.40 15.36 -7.19
C ASN A 987 23.07 16.12 -5.90
N GLY A 988 23.93 16.03 -4.87
CA GLY A 988 23.77 16.70 -3.58
C GLY A 988 22.97 15.92 -2.53
N ASN A 989 22.66 14.64 -2.76
CA ASN A 989 22.00 13.78 -1.76
C ASN A 989 23.04 13.20 -0.80
N PHE A 990 22.67 13.03 0.47
CA PHE A 990 23.55 12.42 1.47
C PHE A 990 23.82 10.95 1.09
N LEU A 991 25.10 10.55 1.12
CA LEU A 991 25.57 9.27 0.59
C LEU A 991 26.09 8.33 1.68
N LYS A 992 27.17 8.69 2.38
CA LYS A 992 27.81 7.81 3.36
C LYS A 992 28.57 8.55 4.46
N THR A 993 28.87 7.82 5.53
CA THR A 993 29.56 8.30 6.73
C THR A 993 30.74 7.40 7.06
N VAL A 994 31.96 7.95 7.13
CA VAL A 994 33.20 7.22 7.45
C VAL A 994 33.74 7.65 8.81
N ARG A 995 33.97 6.72 9.74
CA ARG A 995 34.41 6.96 11.12
C ARG A 995 35.72 6.23 11.43
N ALA A 996 36.70 6.93 11.98
CA ALA A 996 37.93 6.34 12.52
C ALA A 996 37.74 5.98 14.00
N ARG A 997 37.36 4.73 14.26
CA ARG A 997 37.06 4.17 15.59
C ARG A 997 38.31 3.92 16.44
N GLY A 998 39.43 3.57 15.82
CA GLY A 998 40.71 3.29 16.48
C GLY A 998 41.86 4.08 15.88
N ILE A 999 42.65 4.75 16.71
CA ILE A 999 43.82 5.53 16.31
C ILE A 999 44.95 5.30 17.31
N GLU A 1000 46.10 4.81 16.85
CA GLU A 1000 47.25 4.44 17.68
C GLU A 1000 48.56 4.99 17.11
N ASN A 1001 49.61 5.07 17.94
CA ASN A 1001 50.95 5.46 17.49
C ASN A 1001 51.83 4.21 17.32
N ILE A 1002 52.16 3.87 16.08
CA ILE A 1002 52.91 2.69 15.67
C ILE A 1002 54.17 3.17 14.96
N ASP A 1003 55.36 2.73 15.41
CA ASP A 1003 56.68 3.17 14.90
C ASP A 1003 56.90 4.70 14.85
N GLY A 1004 56.17 5.45 15.67
CA GLY A 1004 56.19 6.92 15.69
C GLY A 1004 55.14 7.59 14.80
N ILE A 1005 54.41 6.82 13.98
CA ILE A 1005 53.35 7.29 13.08
C ILE A 1005 51.98 7.11 13.77
N TRP A 1006 51.14 8.14 13.72
CA TRP A 1006 49.73 8.01 14.14
C TRP A 1006 48.92 7.40 12.99
N ALA A 1007 48.51 6.16 13.17
CA ALA A 1007 47.77 5.36 12.20
C ALA A 1007 46.34 5.10 12.68
N ILE A 1008 45.40 4.96 11.74
CA ILE A 1008 44.05 4.47 12.03
C ILE A 1008 44.14 2.93 12.10
N THR A 1009 43.74 2.34 13.23
CA THR A 1009 43.75 0.89 13.46
C THR A 1009 42.38 0.24 13.29
N ASP A 1010 41.31 1.02 13.31
CA ASP A 1010 39.93 0.58 13.10
C ASP A 1010 39.13 1.70 12.42
N ILE A 1011 38.63 1.45 11.21
CA ILE A 1011 37.86 2.40 10.40
C ILE A 1011 36.57 1.75 9.92
N GLU A 1012 35.48 2.53 9.89
CA GLU A 1012 34.14 2.09 9.50
C GLU A 1012 33.59 3.04 8.45
N ALA A 1013 33.19 2.55 7.29
CA ALA A 1013 32.32 3.25 6.35
C ALA A 1013 30.89 2.71 6.51
N ALA A 1014 29.90 3.59 6.60
CA ALA A 1014 28.49 3.24 6.66
C ALA A 1014 27.73 4.04 5.61
N ASN A 1015 27.29 3.37 4.55
CA ASN A 1015 26.48 3.93 3.48
C ASN A 1015 25.08 4.24 4.01
N GLN A 1016 24.65 5.49 3.86
CA GLN A 1016 23.43 6.04 4.44
C GLN A 1016 22.23 5.95 3.47
N LYS A 1017 22.48 5.57 2.20
CA LYS A 1017 21.44 5.23 1.24
C LYS A 1017 21.12 3.73 1.29
N THR A 1018 22.13 2.87 1.11
CA THR A 1018 21.95 1.40 1.09
C THR A 1018 21.77 0.81 2.51
N GLY A 1019 22.31 1.49 3.53
CA GLY A 1019 22.42 0.96 4.89
C GLY A 1019 23.53 -0.08 5.08
N HIS A 1020 24.26 -0.46 4.02
CA HIS A 1020 25.43 -1.32 4.09
C HIS A 1020 26.60 -0.61 4.80
N SER A 1021 27.50 -1.38 5.41
CA SER A 1021 28.65 -0.83 6.13
C SER A 1021 29.85 -1.77 6.14
N THR A 1022 31.05 -1.22 5.96
CA THR A 1022 32.31 -1.95 5.96
C THR A 1022 33.20 -1.42 7.07
N ARG A 1023 33.64 -2.30 7.96
CA ARG A 1023 34.65 -2.02 8.97
C ARG A 1023 35.96 -2.71 8.60
N ILE A 1024 37.05 -1.97 8.60
CA ILE A 1024 38.40 -2.47 8.35
C ILE A 1024 39.23 -2.31 9.62
N GLN A 1025 39.64 -3.43 10.21
CA GLN A 1025 40.55 -3.47 11.35
C GLN A 1025 41.96 -3.82 10.87
N PHE A 1026 42.95 -2.98 11.21
CA PHE A 1026 44.34 -3.13 10.80
C PHE A 1026 45.19 -3.75 11.92
N GLU A 1027 45.42 -5.06 11.83
CA GLU A 1027 46.23 -5.81 12.79
C GLU A 1027 47.71 -5.90 12.35
N ASN A 1028 48.61 -6.21 13.29
CA ASN A 1028 50.03 -6.49 13.04
C ASN A 1028 50.75 -5.46 12.13
N THR A 1029 50.36 -4.18 12.21
CA THR A 1029 50.92 -3.10 11.40
C THR A 1029 52.37 -2.82 11.81
N ASP A 1030 53.29 -2.85 10.85
CA ASP A 1030 54.73 -2.61 11.00
C ASP A 1030 55.23 -1.72 9.86
N TYR A 1031 55.64 -0.49 10.17
CA TYR A 1031 56.24 0.47 9.25
C TYR A 1031 57.76 0.35 9.17
N SER A 1032 58.38 -0.41 10.07
CA SER A 1032 59.80 -0.78 10.05
C SER A 1032 60.10 -1.98 9.14
N ALA A 1033 59.06 -2.74 8.76
CA ALA A 1033 59.12 -3.98 7.99
C ALA A 1033 59.93 -3.85 6.69
N SER A 1034 60.85 -4.80 6.47
CA SER A 1034 61.67 -4.86 5.24
C SER A 1034 60.90 -5.49 4.07
N VAL A 1035 59.88 -4.79 3.57
CA VAL A 1035 59.02 -5.25 2.47
C VAL A 1035 59.83 -5.39 1.16
N PRO A 1036 60.05 -6.61 0.64
CA PRO A 1036 60.97 -6.84 -0.48
C PRO A 1036 60.32 -6.49 -1.84
N PRO A 1037 61.03 -5.82 -2.76
CA PRO A 1037 60.46 -5.36 -4.04
C PRO A 1037 59.75 -6.42 -4.90
N ARG A 1038 60.19 -7.68 -4.81
CA ARG A 1038 59.62 -8.80 -5.58
C ARG A 1038 58.10 -8.97 -5.42
N LEU A 1039 57.51 -8.51 -4.32
CA LEU A 1039 56.08 -8.68 -4.04
C LEU A 1039 55.18 -7.86 -4.96
N PHE A 1040 55.72 -6.81 -5.58
CA PHE A 1040 54.97 -5.89 -6.45
C PHE A 1040 55.10 -6.24 -7.95
N GLU A 1041 55.61 -7.44 -8.26
CA GLU A 1041 55.63 -8.02 -9.60
C GLU A 1041 54.39 -8.89 -9.83
N GLN A 1042 53.79 -8.84 -11.03
CA GLN A 1042 52.64 -9.71 -11.41
C GLN A 1042 52.91 -11.22 -11.17
N ASN A 1043 54.17 -11.65 -11.30
CA ASN A 1043 54.59 -13.04 -11.04
C ASN A 1043 54.57 -13.44 -9.55
N ALA A 1044 54.54 -12.49 -8.62
CA ALA A 1044 54.44 -12.76 -7.18
C ALA A 1044 53.02 -13.14 -6.75
N LEU A 1045 52.00 -12.64 -7.44
CA LEU A 1045 50.59 -12.99 -7.18
C LEU A 1045 50.37 -14.50 -7.28
N LYS A 1046 51.03 -15.16 -8.24
CA LYS A 1046 51.02 -16.63 -8.41
C LYS A 1046 51.89 -17.41 -7.42
N ARG A 1047 52.72 -16.73 -6.63
CA ARG A 1047 53.76 -17.33 -5.76
C ARG A 1047 53.53 -17.11 -4.27
N GLY A 1048 52.72 -16.11 -3.89
CA GLY A 1048 52.58 -15.66 -2.51
C GLY A 1048 53.75 -14.80 -2.02
N TYR A 1049 53.68 -14.41 -0.75
CA TYR A 1049 54.67 -13.58 -0.07
C TYR A 1049 55.84 -14.37 0.50
#